data_AF-A0A8T5T4I1-F1
#
_entry.id   AF-A0A8T5T4I1-F1
#
_cell.length_a   1.000
_cell.length_b   1.000
_cell.length_c   1.000
_cell.angle_alpha   90.00
_cell.angle_beta   90.00
_cell.angle_gamma   90.00
#
_symmetry.space_group_name_H-M   'P 1'
#
loop_
_entity.id
_entity.type
_entity.pdbx_description
1 polymer ?
#
loop_
_entity_poly.entity_id
_entity_poly.type
_entity_poly.pdbx_seq_one_letter_code
_entity_poly.pdbx_strand_id
1 'polypeptide(L)'
;MARLVSIIKRKTTFLTVFMLFVSVSATQITVESSLSEKNSIASDLVKQMYTEDQNRQIFLPTDYDYPYAPLVLDFNDDQVLETVIVGTITDGLGKVIFLIRNEQIVSGWSLELFWEMTNLEILGEVSLPGDPNEGVAFRYTKLVGLDPQETFFIVTENSDIYTPFGFTLPGTFVPGTIFHDLNDDGDNEFILVRTDGYVFYLTSDGNNVTNWPMQVNDSVVYNQPVVEDINYDNELDIIVCTDNGMIYAWNQNGTLIDNFPRNLSLIHPEDEEIRTMPIVDDFNNDGEMELFAASTVSHIYGISLDPYNTNTTWDAPILTNVYYIQGIAYDLDNDGKKEVIQYTSYGINVFSVGSELKTVFSFYSGGNFYGTPAVADIDGDNYPEIIITNSIYMYILEHDGQLKKRIDNWLPFTDQNSPLIYDIDNDREVEILRLSQSGLIFIEETNDYGLAPWIDILCSSTHTTNFDLDNDGLWDHEEVILGTDMYNNDSDGDTISDGDEINQYLLNPLVSDFDHDTDGDGISNIEEIDVHHSNLENPDTDFDGLSDWDEVNIYGTNLLSSDTDEDGLSDDYEILYYFLDPNNPNDALQDYDEDNLSNLDERSWGCEPDNPDTDGDTLLDGDEVKRYFTNPLMSDAEADYDGDGLTNVEEVDIHESDPSNPDSDGDGYDDGMEVENGSDPNDENSIPTDKSSFYLLGLIIVVPLLGSFYRKQKR
;
A
#
# COMPACT_ATOMS: atom_id res chain seq x y z
N MET A 1 -52.37 -3.81 54.75
CA MET A 1 -51.96 -3.54 56.15
C MET A 1 -50.50 -3.89 56.30
N ALA A 2 -49.69 -2.89 56.60
CA ALA A 2 -48.45 -2.92 57.38
C ALA A 2 -47.55 -4.18 57.35
N ARG A 3 -46.31 -3.94 56.85
CA ARG A 3 -45.01 -4.19 57.52
C ARG A 3 -44.74 -5.60 58.08
N LEU A 4 -43.76 -6.35 57.56
CA LEU A 4 -42.29 -6.24 57.74
C LEU A 4 -41.78 -7.28 58.76
N VAL A 5 -40.48 -7.59 58.67
CA VAL A 5 -39.63 -8.39 59.60
C VAL A 5 -39.54 -9.88 59.22
N SER A 6 -38.67 -10.30 58.31
CA SER A 6 -37.19 -10.40 58.34
C SER A 6 -36.64 -11.60 59.12
N ILE A 7 -35.70 -12.33 58.48
CA ILE A 7 -34.37 -12.77 58.98
C ILE A 7 -34.00 -14.24 58.68
N ILE A 8 -33.04 -14.39 57.72
CA ILE A 8 -31.77 -15.15 57.77
C ILE A 8 -31.89 -16.70 57.91
N LYS A 9 -31.30 -17.57 57.06
CA LYS A 9 -29.86 -17.74 56.73
C LYS A 9 -29.67 -18.78 55.60
N ARG A 10 -28.66 -18.55 54.75
CA ARG A 10 -27.77 -19.47 53.98
C ARG A 10 -28.03 -20.99 54.18
N LYS A 11 -28.02 -21.86 53.17
CA LYS A 11 -26.97 -22.13 52.16
C LYS A 11 -27.46 -23.24 51.21
N THR A 12 -26.84 -23.33 50.02
CA THR A 12 -26.68 -24.52 49.14
C THR A 12 -27.92 -25.14 48.47
N THR A 13 -28.02 -25.05 47.13
CA THR A 13 -27.67 -26.11 46.13
C THR A 13 -28.47 -25.88 44.83
N PHE A 14 -27.79 -26.15 43.70
CA PHE A 14 -28.27 -26.33 42.31
C PHE A 14 -29.73 -26.79 42.12
N LEU A 15 -30.36 -26.35 41.01
CA LEU A 15 -30.95 -27.15 39.90
C LEU A 15 -32.17 -26.45 39.23
N THR A 16 -31.98 -26.00 37.98
CA THR A 16 -32.82 -26.32 36.78
C THR A 16 -34.28 -25.82 36.63
N VAL A 17 -34.45 -24.90 35.66
CA VAL A 17 -35.40 -24.86 34.50
C VAL A 17 -36.89 -24.45 34.69
N PHE A 18 -37.37 -23.80 33.61
CA PHE A 18 -38.71 -23.55 33.05
C PHE A 18 -39.30 -22.15 33.35
N MET A 19 -39.20 -21.17 32.44
CA MET A 19 -39.95 -20.91 31.17
C MET A 19 -41.34 -20.27 31.40
N LEU A 20 -41.69 -19.36 30.47
CA LEU A 20 -43.02 -18.77 30.17
C LEU A 20 -43.56 -17.65 31.11
N PHE A 21 -44.23 -16.58 30.67
CA PHE A 21 -44.65 -15.97 29.37
C PHE A 21 -45.36 -14.62 29.69
N VAL A 22 -45.49 -13.75 28.68
CA VAL A 22 -46.67 -12.90 28.32
C VAL A 22 -46.95 -11.52 28.97
N SER A 23 -46.85 -10.52 28.08
CA SER A 23 -47.72 -9.36 27.73
C SER A 23 -48.35 -8.44 28.78
N VAL A 24 -48.53 -7.15 28.43
CA VAL A 24 -49.85 -6.45 28.27
C VAL A 24 -49.64 -5.07 27.59
N SER A 25 -50.65 -4.62 26.84
CA SER A 25 -50.78 -3.37 26.07
C SER A 25 -51.61 -2.27 26.79
N ALA A 26 -51.29 -1.01 26.43
CA ALA A 26 -52.07 0.26 26.34
C ALA A 26 -52.65 0.99 27.58
N THR A 27 -52.28 2.26 27.81
CA THR A 27 -53.01 3.51 27.37
C THR A 27 -52.54 4.81 28.06
N GLN A 28 -52.35 5.86 27.24
CA GLN A 28 -52.50 7.33 27.42
C GLN A 28 -51.89 8.11 28.61
N ILE A 29 -50.98 9.05 28.28
CA ILE A 29 -50.92 10.40 28.89
C ILE A 29 -50.69 11.43 27.77
N THR A 30 -51.58 12.42 27.68
CA THR A 30 -51.49 13.66 26.88
C THR A 30 -50.68 14.73 27.60
N VAL A 31 -49.79 15.44 26.87
CA VAL A 31 -49.38 16.83 27.17
C VAL A 31 -49.30 17.60 25.85
N GLU A 32 -50.06 18.69 25.75
CA GLU A 32 -49.99 19.68 24.66
C GLU A 32 -48.89 20.73 24.91
N SER A 33 -48.07 20.90 23.88
CA SER A 33 -47.47 22.13 23.32
C SER A 33 -46.97 23.27 24.23
N SER A 34 -45.68 23.59 24.06
CA SER A 34 -45.24 24.95 23.74
C SER A 34 -43.96 24.88 22.89
N LEU A 35 -44.02 25.48 21.70
CA LEU A 35 -42.91 25.63 20.74
C LEU A 35 -41.75 26.45 21.33
N SER A 36 -40.51 25.99 21.12
CA SER A 36 -39.43 26.72 20.44
C SER A 36 -38.22 25.80 20.28
N GLU A 37 -37.51 25.91 19.15
CA GLU A 37 -36.26 25.21 18.79
C GLU A 37 -36.42 23.74 18.33
N LYS A 38 -36.97 23.58 17.12
CA LYS A 38 -36.52 22.56 16.17
C LYS A 38 -35.46 23.23 15.32
N ASN A 39 -34.17 22.93 15.54
CA ASN A 39 -33.04 23.19 14.63
C ASN A 39 -31.77 22.48 15.17
N SER A 40 -31.87 21.20 15.54
CA SER A 40 -30.67 20.41 15.91
C SER A 40 -30.90 18.90 15.81
N ILE A 41 -31.71 18.45 14.86
CA ILE A 41 -31.90 16.99 14.64
C ILE A 41 -31.55 16.62 13.20
N ALA A 42 -31.48 17.57 12.25
CA ALA A 42 -31.05 17.29 10.89
C ALA A 42 -29.51 17.26 10.75
N SER A 43 -28.79 18.17 11.42
CA SER A 43 -27.30 18.14 11.43
C SER A 43 -26.72 16.89 12.11
N ASP A 44 -27.45 16.33 13.09
CA ASP A 44 -27.06 15.09 13.77
C ASP A 44 -27.45 13.83 12.96
N LEU A 45 -28.26 13.98 11.90
CA LEU A 45 -28.65 12.91 10.98
C LEU A 45 -27.82 12.94 9.68
N VAL A 46 -27.31 14.11 9.25
CA VAL A 46 -26.34 14.21 8.14
C VAL A 46 -24.93 13.78 8.61
N LYS A 47 -24.56 14.06 9.87
CA LYS A 47 -23.39 13.41 10.53
C LYS A 47 -23.47 11.88 10.64
N GLN A 48 -24.61 11.28 10.30
CA GLN A 48 -24.79 9.82 10.27
C GLN A 48 -24.89 9.26 8.85
N MET A 49 -24.87 10.11 7.81
CA MET A 49 -24.90 9.67 6.40
C MET A 49 -23.56 9.86 5.69
N TYR A 50 -22.70 10.72 6.21
CA TYR A 50 -21.25 10.61 6.04
C TYR A 50 -20.68 10.29 7.43
N THR A 51 -20.73 9.01 7.79
CA THR A 51 -19.91 8.56 8.90
C THR A 51 -18.46 8.69 8.43
N GLU A 52 -17.60 9.38 9.20
CA GLU A 52 -16.25 8.85 9.39
C GLU A 52 -16.48 7.38 9.70
N ASP A 53 -16.31 6.52 8.70
CA ASP A 53 -16.52 5.13 9.01
C ASP A 53 -15.49 4.77 10.07
N GLN A 54 -15.98 4.13 11.11
CA GLN A 54 -15.10 3.80 12.21
C GLN A 54 -14.52 2.45 11.87
N ASN A 55 -13.23 2.25 12.08
CA ASN A 55 -12.63 0.91 11.99
C ASN A 55 -13.54 -0.16 12.62
N ARG A 56 -13.98 -1.11 11.78
CA ARG A 56 -15.04 -2.09 12.07
C ARG A 56 -14.45 -3.47 12.34
N GLN A 57 -15.25 -4.32 12.99
CA GLN A 57 -14.87 -5.70 13.30
C GLN A 57 -16.01 -6.67 13.06
N ILE A 58 -15.76 -7.69 12.25
CA ILE A 58 -16.68 -8.82 12.07
C ILE A 58 -16.19 -10.00 12.92
N PHE A 59 -17.09 -10.52 13.75
CA PHE A 59 -16.85 -11.67 14.60
C PHE A 59 -17.31 -12.95 13.90
N LEU A 60 -16.37 -13.83 13.55
CA LEU A 60 -16.74 -15.16 13.11
C LEU A 60 -17.33 -15.96 14.30
N PRO A 61 -18.44 -16.70 14.11
CA PRO A 61 -19.31 -17.18 15.19
C PRO A 61 -18.74 -18.27 16.14
N THR A 62 -17.50 -18.75 15.98
CA THR A 62 -16.86 -19.71 16.91
C THR A 62 -15.36 -19.47 17.04
N ASP A 63 -14.71 -20.08 18.04
CA ASP A 63 -13.24 -20.07 18.18
C ASP A 63 -12.62 -20.82 16.97
N TYR A 64 -12.26 -20.09 15.92
CA TYR A 64 -11.59 -20.63 14.73
C TYR A 64 -10.07 -20.44 14.84
N ASP A 65 -9.31 -21.40 14.34
CA ASP A 65 -7.85 -21.35 14.23
C ASP A 65 -7.50 -21.17 12.73
N TYR A 66 -6.64 -20.21 12.38
CA TYR A 66 -6.05 -20.04 11.04
C TYR A 66 -7.05 -20.00 9.85
N PRO A 67 -7.80 -18.88 9.65
CA PRO A 67 -8.48 -18.66 8.38
C PRO A 67 -7.47 -18.56 7.23
N TYR A 68 -7.80 -19.16 6.08
CA TYR A 68 -7.01 -19.07 4.84
C TYR A 68 -7.33 -17.78 4.09
N ALA A 69 -6.46 -17.43 3.13
CA ALA A 69 -6.54 -16.21 2.34
C ALA A 69 -7.97 -15.99 1.81
N PRO A 70 -8.57 -14.83 2.12
CA PRO A 70 -9.88 -14.45 1.61
C PRO A 70 -9.80 -14.21 0.11
N LEU A 71 -10.89 -14.44 -0.61
CA LEU A 71 -11.03 -14.07 -2.01
C LEU A 71 -12.19 -13.08 -2.14
N VAL A 72 -11.94 -11.97 -2.82
CA VAL A 72 -12.96 -11.00 -3.22
C VAL A 72 -13.45 -11.38 -4.61
N LEU A 73 -14.75 -11.46 -4.80
CA LEU A 73 -15.38 -11.75 -6.09
C LEU A 73 -16.80 -11.21 -6.09
N ASP A 74 -17.32 -10.87 -7.26
CA ASP A 74 -18.76 -10.69 -7.47
C ASP A 74 -19.36 -12.09 -7.70
N PHE A 75 -19.96 -12.65 -6.66
CA PHE A 75 -20.39 -14.04 -6.65
C PHE A 75 -21.64 -14.32 -7.48
N ASN A 76 -22.43 -13.28 -7.76
CA ASN A 76 -23.74 -13.42 -8.39
C ASN A 76 -24.00 -12.37 -9.48
N ASP A 77 -22.94 -11.83 -10.07
CA ASP A 77 -22.91 -10.85 -11.16
C ASP A 77 -23.88 -9.68 -10.88
N ASP A 78 -23.98 -9.28 -9.59
CA ASP A 78 -24.83 -8.16 -9.14
C ASP A 78 -24.05 -6.85 -8.96
N GLN A 79 -22.77 -6.87 -9.33
CA GLN A 79 -21.81 -5.78 -9.21
C GLN A 79 -21.49 -5.40 -7.77
N VAL A 80 -21.85 -6.25 -6.79
CA VAL A 80 -21.48 -6.10 -5.39
C VAL A 80 -20.43 -7.14 -5.05
N LEU A 81 -19.27 -6.69 -4.55
CA LEU A 81 -18.21 -7.60 -4.19
C LEU A 81 -18.53 -8.33 -2.88
N GLU A 82 -18.30 -9.64 -2.87
CA GLU A 82 -18.29 -10.44 -1.66
C GLU A 82 -16.90 -10.94 -1.31
N THR A 83 -16.70 -11.06 0.00
CA THR A 83 -15.54 -11.74 0.54
C THR A 83 -15.89 -13.16 0.96
N VAL A 84 -15.24 -14.13 0.32
CA VAL A 84 -15.28 -15.55 0.69
C VAL A 84 -14.12 -15.87 1.62
N ILE A 85 -14.44 -16.40 2.80
CA ILE A 85 -13.46 -16.75 3.83
C ILE A 85 -13.58 -18.23 4.18
N VAL A 86 -12.44 -18.90 4.25
CA VAL A 86 -12.34 -20.27 4.73
C VAL A 86 -11.74 -20.29 6.13
N GLY A 87 -12.55 -20.58 7.16
CA GLY A 87 -12.09 -20.77 8.54
C GLY A 87 -11.82 -22.24 8.88
N THR A 88 -10.87 -22.50 9.80
CA THR A 88 -10.66 -23.86 10.39
C THR A 88 -11.22 -23.91 11.81
N ILE A 89 -11.99 -24.94 12.13
CA ILE A 89 -12.56 -25.16 13.47
C ILE A 89 -11.44 -25.60 14.43
N THR A 90 -11.48 -25.13 15.68
CA THR A 90 -10.47 -25.29 16.76
C THR A 90 -9.98 -26.72 17.08
N ASP A 91 -10.62 -27.76 16.55
CA ASP A 91 -10.11 -29.14 16.65
C ASP A 91 -9.13 -29.51 15.52
N GLY A 92 -8.89 -28.58 14.58
CA GLY A 92 -8.05 -28.75 13.40
C GLY A 92 -8.67 -29.69 12.35
N LEU A 93 -9.94 -30.08 12.54
CA LEU A 93 -10.59 -31.10 11.72
C LEU A 93 -11.69 -30.49 10.86
N GLY A 94 -12.56 -29.61 11.36
CA GLY A 94 -13.61 -28.99 10.53
C GLY A 94 -13.13 -27.76 9.75
N LYS A 95 -13.66 -27.53 8.54
CA LYS A 95 -13.53 -26.24 7.82
C LYS A 95 -14.91 -25.60 7.66
N VAL A 96 -14.99 -24.28 7.64
CA VAL A 96 -16.24 -23.53 7.40
C VAL A 96 -16.00 -22.46 6.35
N ILE A 97 -16.90 -22.37 5.38
CA ILE A 97 -16.91 -21.27 4.41
C ILE A 97 -17.88 -20.20 4.92
N PHE A 98 -17.44 -18.94 4.86
CA PHE A 98 -18.25 -17.75 5.10
C PHE A 98 -18.29 -16.92 3.84
N LEU A 99 -19.44 -16.30 3.59
CA LEU A 99 -19.62 -15.24 2.62
C LEU A 99 -19.94 -13.97 3.39
N ILE A 100 -19.24 -12.89 3.07
CA ILE A 100 -19.45 -11.56 3.64
C ILE A 100 -19.89 -10.64 2.51
N ARG A 101 -21.00 -9.94 2.74
CA ARG A 101 -21.58 -8.93 1.84
C ARG A 101 -22.02 -7.74 2.68
N ASN A 102 -21.65 -6.53 2.27
CA ASN A 102 -21.94 -5.28 2.99
C ASN A 102 -21.65 -5.44 4.49
N GLU A 103 -20.43 -5.89 4.79
CA GLU A 103 -19.91 -6.13 6.14
C GLU A 103 -20.66 -7.17 7.00
N GLN A 104 -21.61 -7.90 6.44
CA GLN A 104 -22.41 -8.88 7.18
C GLN A 104 -22.14 -10.29 6.65
N ILE A 105 -22.04 -11.24 7.57
CA ILE A 105 -22.04 -12.66 7.21
C ILE A 105 -23.42 -12.98 6.60
N VAL A 106 -23.43 -13.41 5.34
CA VAL A 106 -24.66 -13.75 4.63
C VAL A 106 -25.38 -14.89 5.35
N SER A 107 -26.65 -14.65 5.70
CA SER A 107 -27.42 -15.60 6.49
C SER A 107 -27.69 -16.90 5.71
N GLY A 108 -27.23 -18.03 6.23
CA GLY A 108 -27.41 -19.35 5.62
C GLY A 108 -26.18 -19.88 4.88
N TRP A 109 -25.16 -19.03 4.66
CA TRP A 109 -23.93 -19.35 3.94
C TRP A 109 -22.79 -19.95 4.78
N SER A 110 -23.02 -20.20 6.08
CA SER A 110 -22.06 -20.90 6.92
C SER A 110 -22.07 -22.40 6.59
N LEU A 111 -21.20 -22.82 5.68
CA LEU A 111 -21.13 -24.22 5.23
C LEU A 111 -20.06 -24.99 6.00
N GLU A 112 -20.47 -25.90 6.88
CA GLU A 112 -19.55 -26.83 7.56
C GLU A 112 -19.08 -27.93 6.59
N LEU A 113 -17.77 -27.98 6.37
CA LEU A 113 -17.09 -28.96 5.54
C LEU A 113 -16.55 -30.14 6.37
N PHE A 114 -16.44 -31.30 5.72
CA PHE A 114 -16.04 -32.55 6.36
C PHE A 114 -14.57 -32.57 6.77
N TRP A 115 -14.27 -33.36 7.81
CA TRP A 115 -12.97 -33.43 8.48
C TRP A 115 -11.81 -34.08 7.70
N GLU A 116 -12.06 -34.55 6.48
CA GLU A 116 -11.05 -35.23 5.64
C GLU A 116 -10.37 -34.28 4.63
N MET A 117 -10.69 -32.98 4.66
CA MET A 117 -10.20 -31.98 3.68
C MET A 117 -8.92 -31.29 4.18
N THR A 118 -7.83 -31.41 3.42
CA THR A 118 -6.55 -30.70 3.65
C THR A 118 -6.23 -29.80 2.46
N ASN A 119 -5.44 -28.74 2.63
CA ASN A 119 -5.10 -27.78 1.56
C ASN A 119 -6.33 -27.29 0.76
N LEU A 120 -7.31 -26.67 1.46
CA LEU A 120 -8.49 -26.14 0.78
C LEU A 120 -8.10 -24.80 0.17
N GLU A 121 -8.34 -24.64 -1.12
CA GLU A 121 -8.00 -23.49 -1.95
C GLU A 121 -9.30 -22.99 -2.61
N ILE A 122 -9.48 -21.67 -2.64
CA ILE A 122 -10.54 -21.00 -3.39
C ILE A 122 -9.98 -20.76 -4.80
N LEU A 123 -10.71 -21.15 -5.84
CA LEU A 123 -10.23 -21.05 -7.22
C LEU A 123 -10.76 -19.82 -7.96
N GLY A 124 -12.00 -19.43 -7.70
CA GLY A 124 -12.67 -18.35 -8.41
C GLY A 124 -14.12 -18.68 -8.72
N GLU A 125 -14.75 -17.77 -9.45
CA GLU A 125 -16.13 -17.85 -9.90
C GLU A 125 -16.29 -18.86 -11.05
N VAL A 126 -17.47 -19.48 -11.16
CA VAL A 126 -17.79 -20.43 -12.23
C VAL A 126 -19.27 -20.38 -12.60
N SER A 127 -19.53 -20.23 -13.90
CA SER A 127 -20.85 -20.43 -14.47
C SER A 127 -21.19 -21.93 -14.54
N LEU A 128 -22.36 -22.33 -14.04
CA LEU A 128 -22.76 -23.73 -14.04
C LEU A 128 -23.36 -24.17 -15.38
N PRO A 129 -22.95 -25.31 -15.96
CA PRO A 129 -23.49 -25.78 -17.23
C PRO A 129 -25.01 -26.01 -17.21
N GLY A 130 -25.77 -25.09 -17.83
CA GLY A 130 -27.23 -25.17 -17.94
C GLY A 130 -28.01 -24.74 -16.70
N ASP A 131 -27.35 -24.10 -15.74
CA ASP A 131 -27.96 -23.44 -14.58
C ASP A 131 -27.54 -21.96 -14.61
N PRO A 132 -28.48 -20.99 -14.63
CA PRO A 132 -28.13 -19.57 -14.62
C PRO A 132 -27.52 -19.10 -13.28
N ASN A 133 -27.39 -19.98 -12.28
CA ASN A 133 -26.79 -19.63 -11.00
C ASN A 133 -25.26 -19.81 -11.06
N GLU A 134 -24.55 -18.82 -10.53
CA GLU A 134 -23.11 -18.80 -10.36
C GLU A 134 -22.67 -19.53 -9.08
N GLY A 135 -21.39 -19.86 -9.02
CA GLY A 135 -20.79 -20.64 -7.95
C GLY A 135 -19.32 -20.29 -7.73
N VAL A 136 -18.80 -20.61 -6.54
CA VAL A 136 -17.36 -20.52 -6.26
C VAL A 136 -16.77 -21.91 -6.33
N ALA A 137 -15.77 -22.07 -7.19
CA ALA A 137 -15.00 -23.30 -7.30
C ALA A 137 -13.96 -23.40 -6.18
N PHE A 138 -13.87 -24.58 -5.58
CA PHE A 138 -12.91 -24.91 -4.54
C PHE A 138 -12.16 -26.18 -4.91
N ARG A 139 -10.90 -26.23 -4.47
CA ARG A 139 -10.03 -27.41 -4.55
C ARG A 139 -9.59 -27.83 -3.17
N TYR A 140 -9.54 -29.13 -2.92
CA TYR A 140 -8.93 -29.66 -1.70
C TYR A 140 -8.22 -30.98 -1.93
N THR A 141 -7.20 -31.24 -1.10
CA THR A 141 -6.53 -32.53 -1.01
C THR A 141 -7.29 -33.45 -0.06
N LYS A 142 -7.72 -34.60 -0.58
CA LYS A 142 -8.28 -35.73 0.18
C LYS A 142 -7.27 -36.85 0.33
N LEU A 143 -7.07 -37.37 1.54
CA LEU A 143 -6.23 -38.55 1.78
C LEU A 143 -7.04 -39.84 1.61
N VAL A 144 -6.72 -40.66 0.61
CA VAL A 144 -7.27 -42.01 0.45
C VAL A 144 -6.21 -43.02 0.91
N GLY A 145 -6.19 -43.30 2.21
CA GLY A 145 -5.09 -44.05 2.84
C GLY A 145 -3.87 -43.15 3.08
N LEU A 146 -2.77 -43.40 2.38
CA LEU A 146 -1.57 -42.55 2.37
C LEU A 146 -1.41 -41.77 1.06
N ASP A 147 -2.31 -41.98 0.09
CA ASP A 147 -2.22 -41.39 -1.23
C ASP A 147 -3.07 -40.10 -1.27
N PRO A 148 -2.46 -38.92 -1.48
CA PRO A 148 -3.19 -37.68 -1.68
C PRO A 148 -3.92 -37.69 -3.03
N GLN A 149 -5.16 -37.20 -3.02
CA GLN A 149 -6.00 -37.03 -4.20
C GLN A 149 -6.61 -35.63 -4.20
N GLU A 150 -6.44 -34.89 -5.29
CA GLU A 150 -7.10 -33.60 -5.47
C GLU A 150 -8.56 -33.80 -5.85
N THR A 151 -9.44 -33.06 -5.20
CA THR A 151 -10.89 -33.09 -5.39
C THR A 151 -11.40 -31.66 -5.52
N PHE A 152 -12.42 -31.49 -6.36
CA PHE A 152 -13.00 -30.19 -6.70
C PHE A 152 -14.49 -30.19 -6.37
N PHE A 153 -15.00 -29.04 -5.93
CA PHE A 153 -16.43 -28.83 -5.71
C PHE A 153 -16.76 -27.36 -5.93
N ILE A 154 -18.05 -27.08 -6.14
CA ILE A 154 -18.59 -25.74 -6.30
C ILE A 154 -19.57 -25.51 -5.16
N VAL A 155 -19.54 -24.30 -4.58
CA VAL A 155 -20.59 -23.82 -3.67
C VAL A 155 -21.40 -22.77 -4.42
N THR A 156 -22.71 -22.98 -4.48
CA THR A 156 -23.66 -22.10 -5.19
C THR A 156 -24.27 -21.04 -4.28
N GLU A 157 -25.03 -20.11 -4.84
CA GLU A 157 -25.71 -19.03 -4.11
C GLU A 157 -26.58 -19.52 -2.96
N ASN A 158 -27.19 -20.67 -3.15
CA ASN A 158 -28.10 -21.27 -2.18
C ASN A 158 -27.36 -22.11 -1.13
N SER A 159 -26.03 -21.97 -1.07
CA SER A 159 -25.12 -22.78 -0.22
C SER A 159 -25.18 -24.27 -0.52
N ASP A 160 -25.64 -24.65 -1.71
CA ASP A 160 -25.64 -26.04 -2.16
C ASP A 160 -24.24 -26.40 -2.69
N ILE A 161 -23.73 -27.56 -2.24
CA ILE A 161 -22.48 -28.13 -2.75
C ILE A 161 -22.80 -28.92 -4.02
N TYR A 162 -22.21 -28.50 -5.13
CA TYR A 162 -22.20 -29.24 -6.37
C TYR A 162 -20.82 -29.86 -6.59
N THR A 163 -20.77 -31.14 -6.94
CA THR A 163 -19.52 -31.82 -7.33
C THR A 163 -19.62 -32.18 -8.81
N PRO A 164 -19.47 -31.21 -9.74
CA PRO A 164 -19.52 -31.50 -11.17
C PRO A 164 -18.39 -32.43 -11.59
N PHE A 165 -17.24 -32.23 -10.96
CA PHE A 165 -15.98 -32.82 -11.36
C PHE A 165 -15.92 -34.29 -10.93
N GLY A 166 -16.24 -35.18 -11.86
CA GLY A 166 -16.25 -36.63 -11.65
C GLY A 166 -14.86 -37.29 -11.59
N PHE A 167 -13.79 -36.51 -11.50
CA PHE A 167 -12.41 -36.97 -11.58
C PHE A 167 -11.65 -36.65 -10.29
N THR A 168 -10.71 -37.52 -9.92
CA THR A 168 -9.70 -37.24 -8.90
C THR A 168 -8.32 -37.48 -9.48
N LEU A 169 -7.38 -36.61 -9.14
CA LEU A 169 -6.00 -36.74 -9.59
C LEU A 169 -5.12 -37.22 -8.45
N PRO A 170 -4.41 -38.36 -8.61
CA PRO A 170 -3.50 -38.85 -7.59
C PRO A 170 -2.18 -38.05 -7.60
N GLY A 171 -1.71 -37.74 -6.40
CA GLY A 171 -0.41 -37.11 -6.17
C GLY A 171 -0.51 -35.80 -5.39
N THR A 172 0.63 -35.17 -5.18
CA THR A 172 0.74 -33.88 -4.49
C THR A 172 0.94 -32.79 -5.53
N PHE A 173 0.09 -31.78 -5.48
CA PHE A 173 0.11 -30.65 -6.41
C PHE A 173 0.57 -29.39 -5.70
N VAL A 174 1.18 -28.47 -6.45
CA VAL A 174 1.55 -27.15 -5.94
C VAL A 174 0.28 -26.36 -5.59
N PRO A 175 0.34 -25.42 -4.63
CA PRO A 175 -0.65 -24.35 -4.51
C PRO A 175 -0.68 -23.50 -5.79
N GLY A 176 -1.80 -22.86 -6.12
CA GLY A 176 -1.93 -22.01 -7.31
C GLY A 176 -2.49 -22.75 -8.52
N THR A 177 -3.78 -23.02 -8.48
CA THR A 177 -4.51 -23.56 -9.63
C THR A 177 -4.97 -22.40 -10.51
N ILE A 178 -4.58 -22.37 -11.79
CA ILE A 178 -5.22 -21.45 -12.73
C ILE A 178 -6.59 -22.02 -13.09
N PHE A 179 -7.61 -21.19 -12.92
CA PHE A 179 -8.99 -21.51 -13.23
C PHE A 179 -9.63 -20.35 -14.01
N HIS A 180 -9.61 -20.46 -15.33
CA HIS A 180 -10.02 -19.39 -16.25
C HIS A 180 -10.43 -20.00 -17.60
N ASP A 181 -11.24 -19.29 -18.38
CA ASP A 181 -11.48 -19.61 -19.79
C ASP A 181 -10.18 -19.35 -20.58
N LEU A 182 -9.46 -20.40 -20.92
CA LEU A 182 -8.16 -20.28 -21.60
C LEU A 182 -8.31 -20.29 -23.12
N ASN A 183 -9.39 -20.87 -23.63
CA ASN A 183 -9.59 -21.10 -25.07
C ASN A 183 -10.69 -20.21 -25.68
N ASP A 184 -11.22 -19.26 -24.91
CA ASP A 184 -12.31 -18.34 -25.24
C ASP A 184 -13.63 -19.04 -25.65
N ASP A 185 -13.93 -20.20 -25.06
CA ASP A 185 -15.18 -20.93 -25.33
C ASP A 185 -16.32 -20.67 -24.32
N GLY A 186 -16.02 -19.89 -23.28
CA GLY A 186 -16.91 -19.50 -22.20
C GLY A 186 -16.94 -20.46 -21.02
N ASP A 187 -16.21 -21.59 -21.06
CA ASP A 187 -16.09 -22.53 -19.94
C ASP A 187 -14.69 -22.47 -19.31
N ASN A 188 -14.62 -22.29 -17.98
CA ASN A 188 -13.33 -22.26 -17.28
C ASN A 188 -12.61 -23.62 -17.30
N GLU A 189 -11.30 -23.57 -17.54
CA GLU A 189 -10.39 -24.69 -17.53
C GLU A 189 -9.40 -24.67 -16.37
N PHE A 190 -8.72 -25.80 -16.15
CA PHE A 190 -7.78 -25.96 -15.06
C PHE A 190 -6.35 -26.16 -15.56
N ILE A 191 -5.42 -25.37 -15.03
CA ILE A 191 -3.99 -25.70 -15.03
C ILE A 191 -3.56 -26.14 -13.64
N LEU A 192 -3.03 -27.36 -13.56
CA LEU A 192 -2.55 -27.96 -12.32
C LEU A 192 -1.12 -28.46 -12.49
N VAL A 193 -0.24 -28.09 -11.58
CA VAL A 193 1.14 -28.59 -11.57
C VAL A 193 1.36 -29.54 -10.41
N ARG A 194 1.88 -30.72 -10.70
CA ARG A 194 2.23 -31.74 -9.72
C ARG A 194 3.68 -31.60 -9.31
N THR A 195 4.00 -31.88 -8.05
CA THR A 195 5.33 -31.63 -7.49
C THR A 195 6.47 -32.46 -8.10
N ASP A 196 6.12 -33.51 -8.85
CA ASP A 196 7.03 -34.33 -9.66
C ASP A 196 7.19 -33.84 -11.12
N GLY A 197 6.70 -32.63 -11.42
CA GLY A 197 6.91 -31.96 -12.70
C GLY A 197 5.86 -32.25 -13.78
N TYR A 198 4.73 -32.87 -13.45
CA TYR A 198 3.63 -33.01 -14.42
C TYR A 198 2.75 -31.77 -14.44
N VAL A 199 2.49 -31.24 -15.64
CA VAL A 199 1.61 -30.09 -15.87
C VAL A 199 0.37 -30.59 -16.59
N PHE A 200 -0.80 -30.36 -15.99
CA PHE A 200 -2.09 -30.78 -16.51
C PHE A 200 -2.85 -29.56 -17.01
N TYR A 201 -3.40 -29.66 -18.21
CA TYR A 201 -4.41 -28.75 -18.73
C TYR A 201 -5.69 -29.56 -18.95
N LEU A 202 -6.74 -29.20 -18.22
CA LEU A 202 -8.01 -29.93 -18.16
C LEU A 202 -9.16 -29.03 -18.59
N THR A 203 -10.10 -29.60 -19.34
CA THR A 203 -11.39 -28.97 -19.63
C THR A 203 -12.19 -28.76 -18.35
N SER A 204 -13.24 -27.94 -18.41
CA SER A 204 -14.26 -27.79 -17.34
C SER A 204 -14.79 -29.14 -16.80
N ASP A 205 -15.00 -30.14 -17.68
CA ASP A 205 -15.41 -31.50 -17.29
C ASP A 205 -14.29 -32.38 -16.67
N GLY A 206 -13.06 -31.88 -16.56
CA GLY A 206 -11.91 -32.59 -15.99
C GLY A 206 -11.17 -33.55 -16.91
N ASN A 207 -11.45 -33.49 -18.22
CA ASN A 207 -10.73 -34.30 -19.19
C ASN A 207 -9.46 -33.57 -19.59
N ASN A 208 -8.37 -34.30 -19.84
CA ASN A 208 -7.18 -33.69 -20.42
C ASN A 208 -7.52 -33.04 -21.77
N VAL A 209 -7.06 -31.81 -21.95
CA VAL A 209 -6.98 -31.18 -23.27
C VAL A 209 -6.07 -32.02 -24.16
N THR A 210 -6.30 -32.00 -25.47
CA THR A 210 -5.57 -32.84 -26.41
C THR A 210 -4.07 -32.60 -26.29
N ASN A 211 -3.29 -33.69 -26.27
CA ASN A 211 -1.83 -33.75 -26.06
C ASN A 211 -1.33 -33.56 -24.61
N TRP A 212 -2.15 -33.09 -23.67
CA TRP A 212 -1.79 -32.96 -22.25
C TRP A 212 -1.92 -34.30 -21.48
N PRO A 213 -1.19 -34.50 -20.36
CA PRO A 213 -0.30 -33.57 -19.66
C PRO A 213 1.12 -33.47 -20.23
N MET A 214 1.79 -32.36 -19.93
CA MET A 214 3.23 -32.15 -20.18
C MET A 214 4.06 -32.56 -18.96
N GLN A 215 5.37 -32.75 -19.17
CA GLN A 215 6.31 -33.07 -18.10
C GLN A 215 7.57 -32.22 -18.20
N VAL A 216 7.91 -31.53 -17.10
CA VAL A 216 9.22 -30.89 -16.91
C VAL A 216 10.22 -31.88 -16.32
N ASN A 217 11.51 -31.64 -16.55
CA ASN A 217 12.58 -32.52 -16.08
C ASN A 217 13.13 -32.15 -14.69
N ASP A 218 12.31 -31.57 -13.82
CA ASP A 218 12.67 -31.28 -12.43
C ASP A 218 11.42 -31.17 -11.53
N SER A 219 11.64 -30.96 -10.23
CA SER A 219 10.60 -30.65 -9.27
C SER A 219 10.07 -29.22 -9.43
N VAL A 220 8.79 -29.09 -9.12
CA VAL A 220 8.06 -27.82 -9.07
C VAL A 220 7.34 -27.84 -7.74
N VAL A 221 7.91 -27.27 -6.69
CA VAL A 221 7.32 -27.37 -5.34
C VAL A 221 6.60 -26.09 -4.95
N TYR A 222 7.13 -24.93 -5.34
CA TYR A 222 6.64 -23.62 -4.89
C TYR A 222 6.30 -22.66 -6.03
N ASN A 223 6.55 -23.07 -7.28
CA ASN A 223 6.30 -22.25 -8.45
C ASN A 223 4.88 -22.52 -8.96
N GLN A 224 4.04 -21.48 -8.96
CA GLN A 224 2.72 -21.53 -9.59
C GLN A 224 2.88 -21.49 -11.12
N PRO A 225 2.02 -22.19 -11.88
CA PRO A 225 1.92 -21.97 -13.32
C PRO A 225 1.43 -20.55 -13.61
N VAL A 226 1.93 -19.98 -14.69
CA VAL A 226 1.48 -18.68 -15.23
C VAL A 226 0.91 -18.92 -16.62
N VAL A 227 -0.04 -18.08 -17.01
CA VAL A 227 -0.65 -18.12 -18.33
C VAL A 227 -0.55 -16.72 -18.94
N GLU A 228 0.07 -16.59 -20.10
CA GLU A 228 0.26 -15.32 -20.81
C GLU A 228 0.58 -15.57 -22.29
N ASP A 229 0.19 -14.68 -23.21
CA ASP A 229 0.62 -14.74 -24.62
C ASP A 229 2.04 -14.17 -24.77
N ILE A 230 3.05 -15.04 -24.74
CA ILE A 230 4.46 -14.63 -24.82
C ILE A 230 5.00 -14.64 -26.26
N ASN A 231 4.21 -15.17 -27.21
CA ASN A 231 4.64 -15.35 -28.59
C ASN A 231 3.84 -14.48 -29.59
N TYR A 232 2.86 -13.72 -29.08
CA TYR A 232 1.98 -12.78 -29.77
C TYR A 232 1.13 -13.43 -30.87
N ASP A 233 0.70 -14.69 -30.66
CA ASP A 233 -0.24 -15.35 -31.54
C ASP A 233 -1.72 -15.12 -31.15
N ASN A 234 -1.97 -14.38 -30.08
CA ASN A 234 -3.27 -14.14 -29.43
C ASN A 234 -3.90 -15.42 -28.85
N GLU A 235 -3.10 -16.45 -28.58
CA GLU A 235 -3.51 -17.59 -27.76
C GLU A 235 -2.66 -17.59 -26.48
N LEU A 236 -3.30 -17.75 -25.32
CA LEU A 236 -2.58 -17.78 -24.05
C LEU A 236 -1.63 -19.00 -23.97
N ASP A 237 -0.39 -18.77 -23.56
CA ASP A 237 0.63 -19.82 -23.38
C ASP A 237 0.76 -20.25 -21.91
N ILE A 238 1.10 -21.51 -21.67
CA ILE A 238 1.25 -22.07 -20.32
C ILE A 238 2.74 -22.08 -19.94
N ILE A 239 3.08 -21.33 -18.90
CA ILE A 239 4.46 -21.11 -18.43
C ILE A 239 4.66 -21.77 -17.07
N VAL A 240 5.74 -22.54 -16.93
CA VAL A 240 6.11 -23.19 -15.67
C VAL A 240 7.58 -23.00 -15.39
N CYS A 241 7.88 -22.44 -14.23
CA CYS A 241 9.23 -22.35 -13.67
C CYS A 241 9.49 -23.55 -12.73
N THR A 242 10.64 -24.19 -12.86
CA THR A 242 11.08 -25.27 -11.95
C THR A 242 11.96 -24.72 -10.84
N ASP A 243 12.11 -25.50 -9.76
CA ASP A 243 12.89 -25.08 -8.58
C ASP A 243 14.38 -24.82 -8.90
N ASN A 244 14.90 -25.36 -10.03
CA ASN A 244 16.27 -25.11 -10.50
C ASN A 244 16.40 -23.92 -11.49
N GLY A 245 15.35 -23.14 -11.69
CA GLY A 245 15.32 -21.97 -12.58
C GLY A 245 15.05 -22.26 -14.06
N MET A 246 14.69 -23.50 -14.45
CA MET A 246 14.27 -23.77 -15.82
C MET A 246 12.84 -23.32 -16.07
N ILE A 247 12.64 -22.52 -17.12
CA ILE A 247 11.34 -22.04 -17.58
C ILE A 247 10.93 -22.85 -18.81
N TYR A 248 9.74 -23.42 -18.76
CA TYR A 248 9.09 -24.09 -19.88
C TYR A 248 7.87 -23.27 -20.29
N ALA A 249 7.64 -23.16 -21.59
CA ALA A 249 6.46 -22.51 -22.13
C ALA A 249 5.89 -23.33 -23.30
N TRP A 250 4.58 -23.56 -23.28
CA TRP A 250 3.87 -24.33 -24.30
C TRP A 250 2.63 -23.58 -24.77
N ASN A 251 2.36 -23.61 -26.08
CA ASN A 251 1.04 -23.25 -26.58
C ASN A 251 0.01 -24.24 -26.02
N GLN A 252 -1.26 -23.83 -26.03
CA GLN A 252 -2.40 -24.62 -25.57
C GLN A 252 -2.49 -26.02 -26.18
N ASN A 253 -2.01 -26.19 -27.41
CA ASN A 253 -1.99 -27.49 -28.11
C ASN A 253 -0.90 -28.46 -27.61
N GLY A 254 -0.05 -28.04 -26.66
CA GLY A 254 1.05 -28.81 -26.07
C GLY A 254 2.37 -28.75 -26.84
N THR A 255 2.49 -27.93 -27.90
CA THR A 255 3.78 -27.67 -28.54
C THR A 255 4.62 -26.76 -27.69
N LEU A 256 5.89 -27.12 -27.51
CA LEU A 256 6.87 -26.26 -26.86
C LEU A 256 7.15 -25.06 -27.75
N ILE A 257 7.12 -23.86 -27.18
CA ILE A 257 7.40 -22.61 -27.89
C ILE A 257 8.88 -22.58 -28.30
N ASP A 258 9.17 -21.95 -29.44
CA ASP A 258 10.53 -21.85 -29.96
C ASP A 258 11.46 -21.20 -28.92
N ASN A 259 12.70 -21.70 -28.83
CA ASN A 259 13.73 -21.31 -27.86
C ASN A 259 13.43 -21.59 -26.38
N PHE A 260 12.32 -22.26 -26.05
CA PHE A 260 12.10 -22.88 -24.74
C PHE A 260 12.52 -24.37 -24.74
N PRO A 261 12.85 -24.97 -23.57
CA PRO A 261 12.94 -24.32 -22.27
C PRO A 261 14.16 -23.40 -22.14
N ARG A 262 14.02 -22.34 -21.35
CA ARG A 262 15.08 -21.38 -21.00
C ARG A 262 15.51 -21.57 -19.56
N ASN A 263 16.65 -21.00 -19.19
CA ASN A 263 17.13 -21.03 -17.81
C ASN A 263 17.24 -19.59 -17.32
N LEU A 264 16.63 -19.27 -16.18
CA LEU A 264 16.98 -18.11 -15.37
C LEU A 264 18.45 -18.29 -15.04
N SER A 265 19.33 -17.58 -15.75
CA SER A 265 20.76 -17.78 -15.61
C SER A 265 21.13 -17.49 -14.16
N LEU A 266 21.25 -18.54 -13.34
CA LEU A 266 21.81 -18.47 -11.99
C LEU A 266 23.31 -18.21 -12.17
N ILE A 267 23.64 -16.96 -12.53
CA ILE A 267 25.00 -16.50 -12.80
C ILE A 267 25.85 -16.63 -11.51
N HIS A 268 25.17 -16.71 -10.36
CA HIS A 268 25.71 -16.91 -9.03
C HIS A 268 25.64 -18.39 -8.62
N PRO A 269 26.76 -19.13 -8.65
CA PRO A 269 26.81 -20.54 -8.28
C PRO A 269 26.59 -20.80 -6.78
N GLU A 270 26.60 -19.75 -5.96
CA GLU A 270 26.23 -19.76 -4.54
C GLU A 270 24.72 -19.75 -4.29
N ASP A 271 23.92 -19.42 -5.29
CA ASP A 271 22.48 -19.28 -5.12
C ASP A 271 21.79 -20.63 -4.97
N GLU A 272 20.80 -20.65 -4.08
CA GLU A 272 19.93 -21.80 -3.87
C GLU A 272 18.79 -21.85 -4.90
N GLU A 273 17.91 -22.84 -4.78
CA GLU A 273 16.73 -23.06 -5.62
C GLU A 273 15.81 -21.81 -5.70
N ILE A 274 15.12 -21.64 -6.85
CA ILE A 274 14.01 -20.71 -7.00
C ILE A 274 12.82 -21.23 -6.18
N ARG A 275 12.46 -20.51 -5.12
CA ARG A 275 11.34 -20.89 -4.22
C ARG A 275 10.32 -19.78 -4.01
N THR A 276 10.29 -18.83 -4.93
CA THR A 276 9.18 -17.90 -5.06
C THR A 276 8.24 -18.33 -6.16
N MET A 277 7.02 -17.85 -6.08
CA MET A 277 6.12 -17.86 -7.23
C MET A 277 6.65 -16.82 -8.23
N PRO A 278 6.83 -17.18 -9.51
CA PRO A 278 7.28 -16.21 -10.52
C PRO A 278 6.20 -15.15 -10.74
N ILE A 279 6.63 -13.93 -11.06
CA ILE A 279 5.75 -12.86 -11.54
C ILE A 279 6.03 -12.64 -13.03
N VAL A 280 4.98 -12.42 -13.81
CA VAL A 280 5.06 -12.16 -15.25
C VAL A 280 4.23 -10.92 -15.56
N ASP A 281 4.83 -9.98 -16.25
CA ASP A 281 4.21 -8.72 -16.68
C ASP A 281 5.10 -8.04 -17.74
N ASP A 282 4.61 -7.00 -18.40
CA ASP A 282 5.44 -6.08 -19.18
C ASP A 282 6.00 -5.01 -18.24
N PHE A 283 7.15 -5.31 -17.63
CA PHE A 283 7.71 -4.46 -16.57
C PHE A 283 8.35 -3.19 -17.12
N ASN A 284 8.84 -3.24 -18.36
CA ASN A 284 9.61 -2.16 -18.95
C ASN A 284 8.83 -1.37 -20.03
N ASN A 285 7.58 -1.76 -20.28
CA ASN A 285 6.63 -1.17 -21.22
C ASN A 285 7.15 -1.16 -22.67
N ASP A 286 7.84 -2.24 -23.08
CA ASP A 286 8.27 -2.45 -24.47
C ASP A 286 7.32 -3.36 -25.26
N GLY A 287 6.25 -3.84 -24.61
CA GLY A 287 5.28 -4.78 -25.16
C GLY A 287 5.75 -6.23 -25.10
N GLU A 288 6.94 -6.51 -24.54
CA GLU A 288 7.41 -7.85 -24.22
C GLU A 288 7.15 -8.24 -22.77
N MET A 289 6.70 -9.48 -22.58
CA MET A 289 6.49 -10.00 -21.23
C MET A 289 7.82 -10.41 -20.62
N GLU A 290 8.10 -10.01 -19.39
CA GLU A 290 9.22 -10.49 -18.58
C GLU A 290 8.76 -11.41 -17.46
N LEU A 291 9.65 -12.30 -17.03
CA LEU A 291 9.47 -13.10 -15.83
C LEU A 291 10.52 -12.74 -14.79
N PHE A 292 10.08 -12.45 -13.56
CA PHE A 292 10.95 -12.33 -12.40
C PHE A 292 10.68 -13.43 -11.37
N ALA A 293 11.75 -13.98 -10.79
CA ALA A 293 11.69 -14.93 -9.69
C ALA A 293 12.95 -14.83 -8.80
N ALA A 294 12.80 -15.10 -7.51
CA ALA A 294 13.89 -14.99 -6.55
C ALA A 294 14.40 -16.35 -6.04
N SER A 295 15.71 -16.42 -5.83
CA SER A 295 16.35 -17.49 -5.08
C SER A 295 16.05 -17.34 -3.59
N THR A 296 16.06 -18.45 -2.83
CA THR A 296 15.90 -18.40 -1.37
C THR A 296 16.98 -17.58 -0.67
N VAL A 297 18.16 -17.51 -1.27
CA VAL A 297 19.31 -16.82 -0.71
C VAL A 297 19.96 -16.04 -1.84
N SER A 298 19.74 -14.73 -1.84
CA SER A 298 20.62 -13.67 -2.35
C SER A 298 20.27 -12.92 -3.62
N HIS A 299 19.49 -13.42 -4.57
CA HIS A 299 19.17 -12.64 -5.78
C HIS A 299 17.74 -12.83 -6.27
N ILE A 300 17.23 -11.78 -6.93
CA ILE A 300 16.12 -11.84 -7.86
C ILE A 300 16.68 -11.89 -9.28
N TYR A 301 16.04 -12.69 -10.14
CA TYR A 301 16.42 -12.90 -11.52
C TYR A 301 15.26 -12.54 -12.43
N GLY A 302 15.57 -11.85 -13.52
CA GLY A 302 14.62 -11.49 -14.57
C GLY A 302 15.05 -12.01 -15.94
N ILE A 303 14.10 -12.32 -16.80
CA ILE A 303 14.34 -12.69 -18.20
C ILE A 303 13.16 -12.28 -19.08
N SER A 304 13.42 -11.78 -20.28
CA SER A 304 12.35 -11.59 -21.29
C SER A 304 11.82 -12.96 -21.71
N LEU A 305 10.49 -13.09 -21.77
CA LEU A 305 9.78 -14.27 -22.22
C LEU A 305 9.58 -14.28 -23.74
N ASP A 306 9.84 -13.19 -24.46
CA ASP A 306 9.79 -13.19 -25.92
C ASP A 306 10.74 -14.30 -26.43
N PRO A 307 10.24 -15.25 -27.25
CA PRO A 307 11.01 -16.41 -27.68
C PRO A 307 12.20 -16.03 -28.56
N TYR A 308 12.19 -14.88 -29.21
CA TYR A 308 13.24 -14.34 -30.07
C TYR A 308 14.18 -13.37 -29.35
N ASN A 309 13.79 -12.84 -28.18
CA ASN A 309 14.66 -12.04 -27.31
C ASN A 309 15.38 -12.91 -26.25
N THR A 310 16.50 -13.51 -26.66
CA THR A 310 17.25 -14.45 -25.79
C THR A 310 18.37 -13.81 -24.97
N ASN A 311 18.58 -12.50 -25.07
CA ASN A 311 19.75 -11.83 -24.47
C ASN A 311 19.39 -10.84 -23.36
N THR A 312 18.13 -10.46 -23.22
CA THR A 312 17.69 -9.58 -22.14
C THR A 312 17.45 -10.39 -20.88
N THR A 313 18.25 -10.10 -19.86
CA THR A 313 18.22 -10.72 -18.54
C THR A 313 18.58 -9.67 -17.49
N TRP A 314 18.04 -9.85 -16.30
CA TRP A 314 18.27 -8.99 -15.16
C TRP A 314 18.66 -9.81 -13.93
N ASP A 315 19.43 -9.21 -13.05
CA ASP A 315 19.70 -9.72 -11.72
C ASP A 315 19.94 -8.57 -10.75
N ALA A 316 19.50 -8.74 -9.50
CA ALA A 316 19.82 -7.82 -8.42
C ALA A 316 19.91 -8.57 -7.08
N PRO A 317 20.78 -8.12 -6.16
CA PRO A 317 20.92 -8.76 -4.86
C PRO A 317 19.71 -8.48 -3.95
N ILE A 318 19.31 -9.48 -3.18
CA ILE A 318 18.35 -9.39 -2.07
C ILE A 318 19.13 -9.62 -0.78
N LEU A 319 19.02 -8.68 0.16
CA LEU A 319 19.81 -8.68 1.40
C LEU A 319 19.33 -9.70 2.45
N THR A 320 18.12 -10.25 2.27
CA THR A 320 17.45 -11.13 3.21
C THR A 320 16.83 -12.33 2.47
N ASN A 321 16.60 -13.42 3.20
CA ASN A 321 16.08 -14.64 2.59
C ASN A 321 14.65 -14.41 2.06
N VAL A 322 14.35 -15.03 0.93
CA VAL A 322 12.98 -15.07 0.40
C VAL A 322 12.40 -16.47 0.61
N TYR A 323 11.19 -16.54 1.19
CA TYR A 323 10.52 -17.81 1.45
C TYR A 323 9.05 -17.75 1.05
N TYR A 324 8.68 -18.48 0.01
CA TYR A 324 7.30 -18.92 -0.24
C TYR A 324 6.27 -17.79 -0.40
N ILE A 325 6.68 -16.62 -0.91
CA ILE A 325 5.79 -15.46 -1.12
C ILE A 325 5.93 -15.00 -2.57
N GLN A 326 4.80 -14.67 -3.19
CA GLN A 326 4.73 -14.08 -4.52
C GLN A 326 5.11 -12.60 -4.46
N GLY A 327 5.89 -12.11 -5.42
CA GLY A 327 6.09 -10.68 -5.61
C GLY A 327 4.86 -10.03 -6.27
N ILE A 328 4.91 -8.72 -6.47
CA ILE A 328 3.92 -7.97 -7.26
C ILE A 328 4.64 -7.11 -8.29
N ALA A 329 3.97 -6.85 -9.41
CA ALA A 329 4.31 -5.83 -10.39
C ALA A 329 3.32 -4.67 -10.25
N TYR A 330 3.79 -3.44 -10.08
CA TYR A 330 2.93 -2.25 -10.03
C TYR A 330 3.73 -1.02 -10.49
N ASP A 331 3.10 -0.10 -11.20
CA ASP A 331 3.69 1.19 -11.57
C ASP A 331 3.56 2.14 -10.38
N LEU A 332 4.61 2.21 -9.55
CA LEU A 332 4.55 2.93 -8.27
C LEU A 332 4.75 4.44 -8.45
N ASP A 333 5.50 4.85 -9.46
CA ASP A 333 5.84 6.25 -9.71
C ASP A 333 5.11 6.88 -10.91
N ASN A 334 4.14 6.14 -11.47
CA ASN A 334 3.34 6.52 -12.64
C ASN A 334 4.19 6.85 -13.88
N ASP A 335 5.38 6.24 -14.03
CA ASP A 335 6.25 6.44 -15.19
C ASP A 335 5.84 5.59 -16.42
N GLY A 336 4.86 4.71 -16.23
CA GLY A 336 4.35 3.76 -17.21
C GLY A 336 5.14 2.45 -17.26
N LYS A 337 6.20 2.28 -16.47
CA LYS A 337 6.90 1.01 -16.22
C LYS A 337 6.52 0.50 -14.84
N LYS A 338 6.63 -0.81 -14.64
CA LYS A 338 6.25 -1.44 -13.37
C LYS A 338 7.47 -1.79 -12.55
N GLU A 339 7.42 -1.46 -11.27
CA GLU A 339 8.37 -1.90 -10.26
C GLU A 339 8.07 -3.34 -9.84
N VAL A 340 9.14 -4.07 -9.53
CA VAL A 340 9.08 -5.38 -8.91
C VAL A 340 9.10 -5.22 -7.39
N ILE A 341 8.00 -5.54 -6.73
CA ILE A 341 7.89 -5.56 -5.26
C ILE A 341 8.10 -6.99 -4.79
N GLN A 342 9.29 -7.29 -4.27
CA GLN A 342 9.65 -8.62 -3.80
C GLN A 342 9.66 -8.68 -2.28
N TYR A 343 8.79 -9.52 -1.70
CA TYR A 343 8.85 -9.84 -0.29
C TYR A 343 10.09 -10.64 0.09
N THR A 344 10.49 -10.42 1.33
CA THR A 344 11.56 -11.14 2.01
C THR A 344 11.12 -11.52 3.42
N SER A 345 11.96 -12.31 4.10
CA SER A 345 11.70 -12.74 5.48
C SER A 345 11.51 -11.58 6.46
N TYR A 346 12.05 -10.40 6.17
CA TYR A 346 12.10 -9.27 7.11
C TYR A 346 11.52 -7.95 6.53
N GLY A 347 10.84 -8.01 5.39
CA GLY A 347 10.24 -6.84 4.76
C GLY A 347 10.22 -6.97 3.24
N ILE A 348 10.34 -5.87 2.51
CA ILE A 348 10.25 -5.84 1.04
C ILE A 348 11.50 -5.20 0.41
N ASN A 349 11.79 -5.59 -0.83
CA ASN A 349 12.69 -4.88 -1.72
C ASN A 349 11.89 -4.47 -2.96
N VAL A 350 12.02 -3.22 -3.37
CA VAL A 350 11.36 -2.68 -4.57
C VAL A 350 12.43 -2.38 -5.60
N PHE A 351 12.21 -2.85 -6.83
CA PHE A 351 13.18 -2.71 -7.92
C PHE A 351 12.53 -2.07 -9.15
N SER A 352 13.21 -1.10 -9.76
CA SER A 352 12.84 -0.56 -11.05
C SER A 352 13.49 -1.35 -12.18
N VAL A 353 12.73 -1.56 -13.25
CA VAL A 353 13.14 -2.37 -14.40
C VAL A 353 13.52 -1.48 -15.57
N GLY A 354 14.82 -1.33 -15.82
CA GLY A 354 15.35 -0.62 -16.98
C GLY A 354 16.34 -1.50 -17.77
N SER A 355 17.42 -0.90 -18.28
CA SER A 355 18.52 -1.68 -18.87
C SER A 355 19.23 -2.58 -17.85
N GLU A 356 19.07 -2.27 -16.57
CA GLU A 356 19.56 -3.00 -15.40
C GLU A 356 18.42 -3.00 -14.37
N LEU A 357 18.42 -3.97 -13.46
CA LEU A 357 17.48 -4.02 -12.34
C LEU A 357 18.09 -3.28 -11.16
N LYS A 358 17.42 -2.21 -10.71
CA LYS A 358 17.94 -1.34 -9.65
C LYS A 358 17.01 -1.34 -8.47
N THR A 359 17.55 -1.50 -7.27
CA THR A 359 16.77 -1.28 -6.05
C THR A 359 16.39 0.19 -5.95
N VAL A 360 15.10 0.48 -5.88
CA VAL A 360 14.54 1.81 -5.62
C VAL A 360 14.65 2.08 -4.13
N PHE A 361 14.05 1.20 -3.32
CA PHE A 361 14.18 1.21 -1.88
C PHE A 361 14.03 -0.20 -1.28
N SER A 362 14.32 -0.30 0.01
CA SER A 362 14.00 -1.49 0.80
C SER A 362 13.41 -1.06 2.13
N PHE A 363 12.34 -1.74 2.54
CA PHE A 363 11.75 -1.55 3.85
C PHE A 363 11.97 -2.81 4.67
N TYR A 364 12.61 -2.67 5.83
CA TYR A 364 12.87 -3.77 6.75
C TYR A 364 12.27 -3.49 8.12
N SER A 365 11.59 -4.47 8.68
CA SER A 365 11.00 -4.39 10.01
C SER A 365 11.31 -5.63 10.84
N GLY A 366 11.23 -5.49 12.16
CA GLY A 366 11.44 -6.62 13.06
C GLY A 366 10.23 -7.56 13.06
N GLY A 367 10.42 -8.81 12.62
CA GLY A 367 9.35 -9.80 12.54
C GLY A 367 9.41 -10.55 11.21
N ASN A 368 8.69 -11.67 11.12
CA ASN A 368 8.59 -12.42 9.88
C ASN A 368 7.35 -11.97 9.12
N PHE A 369 7.51 -11.66 7.83
CA PHE A 369 6.43 -11.36 6.89
C PHE A 369 5.96 -12.64 6.21
N TYR A 370 4.66 -12.71 5.95
CA TYR A 370 3.98 -13.97 5.72
C TYR A 370 2.78 -13.88 4.75
N GLY A 371 2.60 -12.77 4.04
CA GLY A 371 1.56 -12.59 3.02
C GLY A 371 2.12 -11.87 1.79
N THR A 372 1.34 -11.77 0.72
CA THR A 372 1.64 -10.97 -0.48
C THR A 372 1.25 -9.51 -0.24
N PRO A 373 1.93 -8.49 -0.83
CA PRO A 373 1.63 -7.10 -0.50
C PRO A 373 0.26 -6.78 -1.07
N ALA A 374 -0.37 -5.72 -0.59
CA ALA A 374 -1.41 -5.07 -1.37
C ALA A 374 -0.89 -3.71 -1.81
N VAL A 375 -1.27 -3.30 -3.01
CA VAL A 375 -0.86 -2.03 -3.61
C VAL A 375 -2.11 -1.38 -4.17
N ALA A 376 -2.42 -0.19 -3.69
CA ALA A 376 -3.57 0.61 -4.11
C ALA A 376 -3.35 2.05 -3.63
N ASP A 377 -3.82 3.00 -4.42
CA ASP A 377 -4.00 4.38 -3.96
C ASP A 377 -5.16 4.38 -2.95
N ILE A 378 -4.85 4.63 -1.68
CA ILE A 378 -5.81 4.63 -0.58
C ILE A 378 -6.06 6.02 0.00
N ASP A 379 -5.32 7.05 -0.42
CA ASP A 379 -5.54 8.42 0.06
C ASP A 379 -5.91 9.42 -1.05
N GLY A 380 -5.90 8.98 -2.31
CA GLY A 380 -6.35 9.73 -3.47
C GLY A 380 -5.29 10.64 -4.08
N ASP A 381 -4.00 10.48 -3.74
CA ASP A 381 -2.92 11.32 -4.27
C ASP A 381 -2.42 10.89 -5.68
N ASN A 382 -3.07 9.89 -6.28
CA ASN A 382 -2.71 9.20 -7.52
C ASN A 382 -1.42 8.36 -7.45
N TYR A 383 -0.74 8.29 -6.31
CA TYR A 383 0.38 7.40 -6.08
C TYR A 383 -0.04 6.24 -5.17
N PRO A 384 0.24 5.00 -5.56
CA PRO A 384 -0.22 3.85 -4.79
C PRO A 384 0.58 3.64 -3.50
N GLU A 385 -0.12 3.43 -2.38
CA GLU A 385 0.48 2.91 -1.16
C GLU A 385 0.81 1.42 -1.28
N ILE A 386 1.80 1.00 -0.49
CA ILE A 386 2.19 -0.40 -0.34
C ILE A 386 1.86 -0.87 1.08
N ILE A 387 0.90 -1.80 1.18
CA ILE A 387 0.43 -2.36 2.44
C ILE A 387 1.11 -3.71 2.67
N ILE A 388 1.84 -3.81 3.78
CA ILE A 388 2.57 -5.01 4.16
C ILE A 388 2.29 -5.45 5.59
N THR A 389 2.22 -6.75 5.82
CA THR A 389 1.86 -7.32 7.12
C THR A 389 2.88 -8.35 7.60
N ASN A 390 3.35 -8.17 8.85
CA ASN A 390 4.10 -9.21 9.57
C ASN A 390 3.24 -9.81 10.68
N SER A 391 3.79 -10.71 11.49
CA SER A 391 3.04 -11.40 12.54
C SER A 391 2.49 -10.50 13.67
N ILE A 392 2.85 -9.23 13.73
CA ILE A 392 2.49 -8.30 14.83
C ILE A 392 1.96 -6.96 14.31
N TYR A 393 2.46 -6.47 13.18
CA TYR A 393 2.22 -5.14 12.66
C TYR A 393 1.77 -5.17 11.21
N MET A 394 0.93 -4.21 10.87
CA MET A 394 0.69 -3.79 9.49
C MET A 394 1.41 -2.45 9.27
N TYR A 395 2.05 -2.32 8.13
CA TYR A 395 2.70 -1.09 7.67
C TYR A 395 2.06 -0.67 6.37
N ILE A 396 1.82 0.63 6.25
CA ILE A 396 1.42 1.30 5.03
C ILE A 396 2.58 2.21 4.67
N LEU A 397 3.12 1.99 3.49
CA LEU A 397 4.24 2.75 2.96
C LEU A 397 3.73 3.60 1.80
N GLU A 398 4.27 4.81 1.67
CA GLU A 398 4.15 5.60 0.44
C GLU A 398 4.80 4.87 -0.73
N HIS A 399 4.48 5.29 -1.95
CA HIS A 399 5.07 4.75 -3.17
C HIS A 399 6.61 4.79 -3.19
N ASP A 400 7.21 5.78 -2.52
CA ASP A 400 8.66 5.98 -2.39
C ASP A 400 9.31 5.15 -1.25
N GLY A 401 8.49 4.43 -0.48
CA GLY A 401 8.91 3.58 0.63
C GLY A 401 8.95 4.27 2.00
N GLN A 402 8.59 5.55 2.10
CA GLN A 402 8.42 6.21 3.39
C GLN A 402 7.27 5.57 4.19
N LEU A 403 7.41 5.51 5.51
CA LEU A 403 6.38 4.92 6.35
C LEU A 403 5.25 5.92 6.61
N LYS A 404 4.13 5.78 5.90
CA LYS A 404 2.90 6.54 6.10
C LYS A 404 2.28 6.23 7.46
N LYS A 405 2.00 4.95 7.73
CA LYS A 405 1.37 4.53 9.01
C LYS A 405 1.77 3.13 9.43
N ARG A 406 1.90 2.94 10.75
CA ARG A 406 2.06 1.63 11.39
C ARG A 406 0.87 1.35 12.29
N ILE A 407 0.19 0.24 12.06
CA ILE A 407 -0.95 -0.17 12.86
C ILE A 407 -0.50 -1.25 13.86
N ASP A 408 -0.60 -0.91 15.14
CA ASP A 408 -0.22 -1.77 16.26
C ASP A 408 -1.44 -2.56 16.75
N ASN A 409 -1.38 -3.89 16.75
CA ASN A 409 -2.44 -4.70 17.37
C ASN A 409 -1.90 -5.87 18.20
N TRP A 410 -2.61 -6.19 19.29
CA TRP A 410 -2.15 -7.14 20.32
C TRP A 410 -2.38 -8.63 19.97
N LEU A 411 -2.94 -8.92 18.79
CA LEU A 411 -3.25 -10.28 18.35
C LEU A 411 -2.36 -10.67 17.16
N PRO A 412 -1.67 -11.82 17.21
CA PRO A 412 -0.87 -12.28 16.10
C PRO A 412 -1.72 -12.52 14.85
N PHE A 413 -1.20 -12.11 13.71
CA PHE A 413 -1.77 -12.42 12.41
C PHE A 413 -1.46 -13.87 12.02
N THR A 414 -2.26 -14.44 11.12
CA THR A 414 -1.97 -15.75 10.55
C THR A 414 -0.80 -15.67 9.58
N ASP A 415 0.03 -16.69 9.56
CA ASP A 415 1.25 -16.78 8.74
C ASP A 415 1.03 -16.86 7.21
N GLN A 416 -0.15 -16.53 6.65
CA GLN A 416 -0.46 -16.68 5.22
C GLN A 416 -1.47 -15.65 4.64
N ASN A 417 -1.88 -14.62 5.39
CA ASN A 417 -2.94 -13.72 4.91
C ASN A 417 -2.36 -12.40 4.39
N SER A 418 -2.57 -12.17 3.09
CA SER A 418 -2.42 -10.86 2.45
C SER A 418 -3.57 -9.95 2.89
N PRO A 419 -3.33 -8.65 3.13
CA PRO A 419 -4.42 -7.69 3.24
C PRO A 419 -5.22 -7.65 1.92
N LEU A 420 -6.51 -7.40 2.01
CA LEU A 420 -7.36 -7.07 0.86
C LEU A 420 -7.68 -5.59 0.89
N ILE A 421 -7.78 -4.97 -0.29
CA ILE A 421 -8.15 -3.57 -0.45
C ILE A 421 -9.25 -3.51 -1.49
N TYR A 422 -10.44 -3.12 -1.07
CA TYR A 422 -11.62 -2.91 -1.92
C TYR A 422 -12.74 -2.28 -1.11
N ASP A 423 -13.67 -1.65 -1.82
CA ASP A 423 -14.92 -1.09 -1.28
C ASP A 423 -15.86 -2.22 -0.80
N ILE A 424 -15.93 -2.47 0.50
CA ILE A 424 -16.70 -3.58 1.10
C ILE A 424 -18.15 -3.23 1.41
N ASP A 425 -18.45 -1.96 1.65
CA ASP A 425 -19.79 -1.50 1.98
C ASP A 425 -20.47 -0.70 0.86
N ASN A 426 -19.78 -0.58 -0.28
CA ASN A 426 -20.21 0.03 -1.52
C ASN A 426 -20.49 1.54 -1.35
N ASP A 427 -19.66 2.21 -0.56
CA ASP A 427 -19.71 3.66 -0.33
C ASP A 427 -18.75 4.47 -1.22
N ARG A 428 -17.93 3.76 -2.03
CA ARG A 428 -16.91 4.25 -2.97
C ARG A 428 -15.60 4.69 -2.35
N GLU A 429 -15.40 4.47 -1.05
CA GLU A 429 -14.08 4.45 -0.43
C GLU A 429 -13.56 3.00 -0.45
N VAL A 430 -12.24 2.82 -0.37
CA VAL A 430 -11.66 1.47 -0.34
C VAL A 430 -11.31 1.10 1.09
N GLU A 431 -11.62 -0.11 1.56
CA GLU A 431 -11.25 -0.51 2.92
C GLU A 431 -10.11 -1.50 2.92
N ILE A 432 -9.29 -1.45 3.97
CA ILE A 432 -8.26 -2.46 4.22
C ILE A 432 -8.87 -3.58 5.09
N LEU A 433 -9.15 -4.72 4.48
CA LEU A 433 -9.60 -5.91 5.19
C LEU A 433 -8.44 -6.80 5.59
N ARG A 434 -8.41 -7.20 6.87
CA ARG A 434 -7.37 -8.10 7.42
C ARG A 434 -7.91 -9.12 8.40
N LEU A 435 -7.25 -10.28 8.43
CA LEU A 435 -7.66 -11.44 9.22
C LEU A 435 -6.71 -11.71 10.39
N SER A 436 -7.28 -11.91 11.57
CA SER A 436 -6.55 -12.29 12.78
C SER A 436 -6.48 -13.81 12.95
N GLN A 437 -5.48 -14.29 13.70
CA GLN A 437 -5.38 -15.71 14.05
C GLN A 437 -6.60 -16.23 14.82
N SER A 438 -7.35 -15.37 15.52
CA SER A 438 -8.53 -15.73 16.30
C SER A 438 -9.84 -15.70 15.50
N GLY A 439 -9.78 -15.51 14.17
CA GLY A 439 -10.97 -15.39 13.32
C GLY A 439 -11.73 -14.07 13.48
N LEU A 440 -11.03 -13.00 13.90
CA LEU A 440 -11.56 -11.63 13.80
C LEU A 440 -11.17 -11.06 12.45
N ILE A 441 -12.13 -10.40 11.81
CA ILE A 441 -11.90 -9.62 10.60
C ILE A 441 -11.90 -8.17 11.05
N PHE A 442 -10.84 -7.46 10.72
CA PHE A 442 -10.78 -6.02 10.90
C PHE A 442 -10.98 -5.39 9.52
N ILE A 443 -11.83 -4.38 9.49
CA ILE A 443 -12.06 -3.49 8.34
C ILE A 443 -11.50 -2.16 8.82
N GLU A 444 -10.46 -1.69 8.16
CA GLU A 444 -9.85 -0.39 8.46
C GLU A 444 -10.20 0.56 7.33
N GLU A 445 -10.83 1.68 7.67
CA GLU A 445 -11.22 2.70 6.69
C GLU A 445 -10.02 3.42 6.14
N THR A 446 -10.04 3.77 4.86
CA THR A 446 -8.92 4.51 4.26
C THR A 446 -9.03 6.02 4.41
N ASN A 447 -10.24 6.56 4.64
CA ASN A 447 -10.44 7.98 5.01
C ASN A 447 -9.68 8.42 6.28
N ASP A 448 -9.33 7.47 7.16
CA ASP A 448 -8.49 7.65 8.35
C ASP A 448 -6.99 7.90 8.01
N TYR A 449 -6.62 7.89 6.72
CA TYR A 449 -5.26 8.04 6.20
C TYR A 449 -5.05 9.29 5.33
N GLY A 450 -6.10 10.09 5.10
CA GLY A 450 -6.11 11.25 4.20
C GLY A 450 -7.23 11.09 3.18
N LEU A 451 -8.00 12.15 2.91
CA LEU A 451 -9.11 12.13 1.96
C LEU A 451 -8.78 13.06 0.79
N ALA A 452 -8.97 12.60 -0.44
CA ALA A 452 -9.77 13.32 -1.43
C ALA A 452 -10.46 12.36 -2.44
N PRO A 453 -11.77 12.52 -2.70
CA PRO A 453 -12.54 11.67 -3.60
C PRO A 453 -12.56 12.26 -5.02
N TRP A 454 -12.12 11.52 -6.04
CA TRP A 454 -12.53 11.76 -7.42
C TRP A 454 -12.90 10.44 -8.11
N ILE A 455 -14.21 10.26 -8.27
CA ILE A 455 -14.88 9.17 -8.95
C ILE A 455 -14.56 9.17 -10.45
N ASP A 456 -14.12 8.01 -10.96
CA ASP A 456 -14.27 7.70 -12.39
C ASP A 456 -15.62 6.99 -12.61
N ILE A 457 -16.54 7.69 -13.27
CA ILE A 457 -17.89 7.24 -13.58
C ILE A 457 -17.85 6.25 -14.75
N LEU A 458 -18.08 4.94 -14.52
CA LEU A 458 -18.69 4.07 -15.54
C LEU A 458 -19.55 2.93 -14.93
N CYS A 459 -20.87 3.08 -15.10
CA CYS A 459 -21.90 2.04 -15.26
C CYS A 459 -22.30 1.16 -14.05
N SER A 460 -23.29 1.61 -13.28
CA SER A 460 -24.28 0.71 -12.66
C SER A 460 -25.40 0.44 -13.68
N SER A 461 -25.68 -0.84 -13.97
CA SER A 461 -26.87 -1.23 -14.73
C SER A 461 -27.67 -2.29 -13.98
N THR A 462 -28.31 -1.91 -12.86
CA THR A 462 -29.33 -2.76 -12.24
C THR A 462 -30.67 -2.61 -12.99
N HIS A 463 -31.15 -3.70 -13.58
CA HIS A 463 -32.43 -3.72 -14.29
C HIS A 463 -33.58 -4.14 -13.35
N THR A 464 -34.11 -3.19 -12.57
CA THR A 464 -35.49 -3.30 -12.03
C THR A 464 -36.41 -2.29 -12.70
N THR A 465 -36.72 -2.52 -13.99
CA THR A 465 -37.67 -1.71 -14.78
C THR A 465 -37.53 -0.19 -14.58
N ASN A 466 -36.56 0.43 -15.28
CA ASN A 466 -36.38 1.90 -15.35
C ASN A 466 -37.68 2.63 -15.70
N PHE A 467 -38.43 3.01 -14.69
CA PHE A 467 -39.43 4.06 -14.76
C PHE A 467 -38.86 5.24 -14.00
N ASP A 468 -38.92 6.38 -14.66
CA ASP A 468 -38.59 7.71 -14.17
C ASP A 468 -39.87 8.51 -14.50
N LEU A 469 -40.74 8.65 -13.50
CA LEU A 469 -42.12 9.08 -13.67
C LEU A 469 -42.25 10.57 -13.98
N ASP A 470 -41.35 11.40 -13.48
CA ASP A 470 -41.32 12.84 -13.68
C ASP A 470 -40.23 13.32 -14.66
N ASN A 471 -39.37 12.40 -15.13
CA ASN A 471 -38.35 12.58 -16.17
C ASN A 471 -37.25 13.55 -15.76
N ASP A 472 -36.78 13.44 -14.53
CA ASP A 472 -35.78 14.31 -13.95
C ASP A 472 -34.36 13.71 -13.91
N GLY A 473 -34.25 12.44 -14.31
CA GLY A 473 -32.98 11.71 -14.35
C GLY A 473 -32.75 10.79 -13.15
N LEU A 474 -33.61 10.83 -12.13
CA LEU A 474 -33.64 9.91 -10.99
C LEU A 474 -34.68 8.82 -11.26
N TRP A 475 -34.34 7.55 -11.02
CA TRP A 475 -35.28 6.45 -11.20
C TRP A 475 -36.25 6.36 -10.01
N ASP A 476 -37.49 5.92 -10.25
CA ASP A 476 -38.54 5.81 -9.22
C ASP A 476 -38.10 5.07 -7.94
N HIS A 477 -37.15 4.13 -8.05
CA HIS A 477 -36.63 3.40 -6.89
C HIS A 477 -35.54 4.16 -6.13
N GLU A 478 -34.74 4.97 -6.82
CA GLU A 478 -33.75 5.89 -6.25
C GLU A 478 -34.47 6.98 -5.46
N GLU A 479 -35.56 7.52 -6.01
CA GLU A 479 -36.41 8.51 -5.34
C GLU A 479 -37.04 7.97 -4.03
N VAL A 480 -37.48 6.71 -4.04
CA VAL A 480 -38.01 6.06 -2.83
C VAL A 480 -36.95 5.89 -1.74
N ILE A 481 -35.68 5.70 -2.13
CA ILE A 481 -34.54 5.59 -1.20
C ILE A 481 -34.17 6.96 -0.65
N LEU A 482 -34.07 7.96 -1.53
CA LEU A 482 -33.68 9.33 -1.20
C LEU A 482 -34.80 10.12 -0.49
N GLY A 483 -36.04 9.66 -0.60
CA GLY A 483 -37.21 10.29 0.02
C GLY A 483 -37.79 11.47 -0.77
N THR A 484 -37.37 11.62 -2.02
CA THR A 484 -37.90 12.57 -3.00
C THR A 484 -39.25 12.10 -3.56
N ASP A 485 -40.01 13.00 -4.20
CA ASP A 485 -41.36 12.72 -4.71
C ASP A 485 -41.33 12.28 -6.17
N MET A 486 -41.53 10.98 -6.38
CA MET A 486 -41.68 10.27 -7.68
C MET A 486 -42.70 10.80 -8.71
N TYR A 487 -43.27 11.98 -8.49
CA TYR A 487 -44.15 12.68 -9.43
C TYR A 487 -43.77 14.17 -9.57
N ASN A 488 -42.67 14.60 -8.97
CA ASN A 488 -42.25 15.97 -8.83
C ASN A 488 -40.72 16.07 -8.87
N ASN A 489 -40.25 16.44 -10.06
CA ASN A 489 -38.86 16.56 -10.46
C ASN A 489 -38.03 17.63 -9.72
N ASP A 490 -38.47 18.16 -8.57
CA ASP A 490 -37.88 19.29 -7.83
C ASP A 490 -38.60 19.30 -6.46
N SER A 491 -38.17 18.40 -5.58
CA SER A 491 -38.84 18.03 -4.33
C SER A 491 -38.79 19.13 -3.28
N ASP A 492 -37.78 20.00 -3.32
CA ASP A 492 -37.61 21.09 -2.37
C ASP A 492 -38.02 22.48 -2.93
N GLY A 493 -38.18 22.60 -4.24
CA GLY A 493 -38.68 23.76 -4.96
C GLY A 493 -37.64 24.85 -5.20
N ASP A 494 -36.35 24.53 -5.23
CA ASP A 494 -35.26 25.50 -5.36
C ASP A 494 -34.77 25.75 -6.80
N THR A 495 -35.44 25.12 -7.77
CA THR A 495 -35.33 25.26 -9.23
C THR A 495 -34.35 24.34 -9.95
N ILE A 496 -33.59 23.53 -9.23
CA ILE A 496 -32.87 22.38 -9.79
C ILE A 496 -33.72 21.11 -9.61
N SER A 497 -33.47 20.07 -10.40
CA SER A 497 -34.22 18.82 -10.25
C SER A 497 -33.53 17.84 -9.34
N ASP A 498 -34.30 16.98 -8.66
CA ASP A 498 -33.75 15.99 -7.73
C ASP A 498 -32.70 15.11 -8.42
N GLY A 499 -32.97 14.70 -9.66
CA GLY A 499 -32.01 13.98 -10.49
C GLY A 499 -30.77 14.79 -10.90
N ASP A 500 -30.87 16.11 -11.08
CA ASP A 500 -29.70 16.94 -11.38
C ASP A 500 -28.88 17.17 -10.10
N GLU A 501 -29.54 17.43 -8.96
CA GLU A 501 -28.92 17.56 -7.64
C GLU A 501 -28.10 16.32 -7.30
N ILE A 502 -28.61 15.12 -7.55
CA ILE A 502 -27.88 13.89 -7.26
C ILE A 502 -26.84 13.55 -8.33
N ASN A 503 -27.18 13.67 -9.62
CA ASN A 503 -26.33 13.15 -10.68
C ASN A 503 -25.29 14.15 -11.22
N GLN A 504 -25.50 15.44 -11.01
CA GLN A 504 -24.65 16.50 -11.55
C GLN A 504 -24.06 17.41 -10.46
N TYR A 505 -24.83 17.79 -9.45
CA TYR A 505 -24.43 18.85 -8.52
C TYR A 505 -24.11 18.36 -7.11
N LEU A 506 -24.34 17.08 -6.79
CA LEU A 506 -24.17 16.48 -5.46
C LEU A 506 -24.85 17.27 -4.32
N LEU A 507 -25.96 17.92 -4.63
CA LEU A 507 -26.79 18.73 -3.73
C LEU A 507 -27.92 17.90 -3.09
N ASN A 508 -28.57 18.44 -2.06
CA ASN A 508 -29.62 17.72 -1.35
C ASN A 508 -31.02 18.00 -1.92
N PRO A 509 -31.67 17.01 -2.57
CA PRO A 509 -32.95 17.21 -3.24
C PRO A 509 -34.15 17.48 -2.32
N LEU A 510 -33.93 17.54 -1.01
CA LEU A 510 -34.95 17.83 0.00
C LEU A 510 -34.72 19.18 0.70
N VAL A 511 -33.66 19.91 0.37
CA VAL A 511 -33.23 21.12 1.07
C VAL A 511 -32.72 22.15 0.08
N SER A 512 -33.46 23.25 -0.06
CA SER A 512 -33.07 24.34 -0.97
C SER A 512 -31.68 24.87 -0.64
N ASP A 513 -30.67 24.37 -1.36
CA ASP A 513 -29.24 24.56 -1.11
C ASP A 513 -28.47 25.01 -2.37
N PHE A 514 -29.15 25.20 -3.50
CA PHE A 514 -28.58 25.69 -4.75
C PHE A 514 -27.75 26.99 -4.65
N ASP A 515 -28.26 28.01 -3.93
CA ASP A 515 -27.58 29.31 -3.73
C ASP A 515 -26.89 29.39 -2.35
N HIS A 516 -26.71 28.26 -1.64
CA HIS A 516 -26.00 28.27 -0.36
C HIS A 516 -24.48 28.32 -0.58
N ASP A 517 -23.80 28.70 0.48
CA ASP A 517 -22.36 28.78 0.64
C ASP A 517 -22.11 27.90 1.86
N THR A 518 -21.79 26.63 1.60
CA THR A 518 -21.91 25.54 2.57
C THR A 518 -20.77 25.58 3.57
N ASP A 519 -19.56 25.89 3.10
CA ASP A 519 -18.35 26.01 3.88
C ASP A 519 -18.11 27.43 4.44
N GLY A 520 -18.80 28.44 3.89
CA GLY A 520 -18.78 29.81 4.36
C GLY A 520 -17.58 30.62 3.87
N ASP A 521 -16.93 30.21 2.80
CA ASP A 521 -15.74 30.87 2.24
C ASP A 521 -16.11 32.13 1.42
N GLY A 522 -17.33 32.18 0.90
CA GLY A 522 -17.90 33.29 0.14
C GLY A 522 -18.07 33.04 -1.37
N ILE A 523 -17.74 31.85 -1.85
CA ILE A 523 -18.19 31.28 -3.12
C ILE A 523 -19.49 30.49 -2.83
N SER A 524 -20.45 30.51 -3.76
CA SER A 524 -21.66 29.69 -3.60
C SER A 524 -21.45 28.29 -4.13
N ASN A 525 -22.18 27.31 -3.60
CA ASN A 525 -22.15 25.91 -4.03
C ASN A 525 -22.17 25.75 -5.57
N ILE A 526 -23.04 26.49 -6.25
CA ILE A 526 -23.12 26.43 -7.71
C ILE A 526 -21.91 27.02 -8.42
N GLU A 527 -21.29 28.06 -7.87
CA GLU A 527 -20.06 28.63 -8.43
C GLU A 527 -18.89 27.65 -8.22
N GLU A 528 -18.82 27.00 -7.06
CA GLU A 528 -17.85 25.94 -6.77
C GLU A 528 -18.02 24.77 -7.74
N ILE A 529 -19.24 24.29 -7.99
CA ILE A 529 -19.46 23.14 -8.89
C ILE A 529 -19.29 23.50 -10.37
N ASP A 530 -19.95 24.57 -10.86
CA ASP A 530 -20.06 24.87 -12.30
C ASP A 530 -18.91 25.70 -12.86
N VAL A 531 -18.23 26.48 -12.00
CA VAL A 531 -17.21 27.44 -12.42
C VAL A 531 -15.83 27.02 -11.95
N HIS A 532 -15.69 26.66 -10.67
CA HIS A 532 -14.40 26.42 -10.04
C HIS A 532 -14.02 24.94 -9.97
N HIS A 533 -15.01 24.04 -10.02
CA HIS A 533 -14.89 22.62 -9.75
C HIS A 533 -14.22 22.32 -8.39
N SER A 534 -14.50 23.16 -7.39
CA SER A 534 -13.92 23.13 -6.06
C SER A 534 -14.86 22.51 -5.00
N ASN A 535 -14.39 22.33 -3.76
CA ASN A 535 -15.05 21.52 -2.74
C ASN A 535 -16.02 22.32 -1.86
N LEU A 536 -17.31 22.09 -2.09
CA LEU A 536 -18.47 22.64 -1.36
C LEU A 536 -18.38 22.67 0.17
N GLU A 537 -17.71 21.69 0.78
CA GLU A 537 -17.67 21.56 2.24
C GLU A 537 -16.37 22.10 2.85
N ASN A 538 -15.43 22.53 2.03
CA ASN A 538 -14.11 22.89 2.46
C ASN A 538 -13.67 24.25 1.88
N PRO A 539 -13.49 25.27 2.72
CA PRO A 539 -13.21 26.63 2.28
C PRO A 539 -11.80 26.85 1.71
N ASP A 540 -11.04 25.78 1.46
CA ASP A 540 -9.61 25.72 1.07
C ASP A 540 -9.39 24.36 0.40
N THR A 541 -9.77 24.25 -0.87
CA THR A 541 -10.00 22.98 -1.58
C THR A 541 -8.74 22.14 -1.77
N ASP A 542 -7.60 22.76 -2.01
CA ASP A 542 -6.30 22.08 -2.20
C ASP A 542 -5.41 22.06 -0.95
N PHE A 543 -5.91 22.61 0.17
CA PHE A 543 -5.31 22.56 1.49
C PHE A 543 -3.93 23.23 1.61
N ASP A 544 -3.65 24.21 0.76
CA ASP A 544 -2.40 24.96 0.81
C ASP A 544 -2.41 26.04 1.91
N GLY A 545 -3.60 26.39 2.42
CA GLY A 545 -3.80 27.39 3.48
C GLY A 545 -4.39 28.72 2.98
N LEU A 546 -4.69 28.85 1.69
CA LEU A 546 -5.49 29.90 1.10
C LEU A 546 -6.93 29.42 0.95
N SER A 547 -7.89 30.28 1.26
CA SER A 547 -9.28 29.91 0.97
C SER A 547 -9.57 30.03 -0.51
N ASP A 548 -10.42 29.17 -1.05
CA ASP A 548 -10.95 29.20 -2.42
C ASP A 548 -11.34 30.63 -2.86
N TRP A 549 -12.05 31.36 -2.01
CA TRP A 549 -12.42 32.75 -2.25
C TRP A 549 -11.21 33.69 -2.43
N ASP A 550 -10.19 33.55 -1.60
CA ASP A 550 -8.96 34.37 -1.62
C ASP A 550 -8.16 34.07 -2.89
N GLU A 551 -8.07 32.82 -3.28
CA GLU A 551 -7.43 32.41 -4.52
C GLU A 551 -8.11 33.01 -5.74
N VAL A 552 -9.44 32.88 -5.85
CA VAL A 552 -10.18 33.41 -7.00
C VAL A 552 -10.19 34.95 -7.03
N ASN A 553 -10.39 35.60 -5.88
CA ASN A 553 -10.71 37.02 -5.83
C ASN A 553 -9.55 37.94 -5.44
N ILE A 554 -8.49 37.39 -4.82
CA ILE A 554 -7.32 38.17 -4.38
C ILE A 554 -6.09 37.80 -5.20
N TYR A 555 -5.70 36.52 -5.20
CA TYR A 555 -4.36 36.10 -5.64
C TYR A 555 -4.33 35.64 -7.11
N GLY A 556 -5.44 35.11 -7.62
CA GLY A 556 -5.55 34.59 -8.98
C GLY A 556 -4.85 33.24 -9.16
N THR A 557 -4.76 32.45 -8.10
CA THR A 557 -4.21 31.10 -8.04
C THR A 557 -5.28 30.06 -8.38
N ASN A 558 -4.87 28.79 -8.47
CA ASN A 558 -5.71 27.68 -8.87
C ASN A 558 -6.16 26.87 -7.65
N LEU A 559 -7.44 27.00 -7.29
CA LEU A 559 -8.09 26.33 -6.15
C LEU A 559 -7.95 24.80 -6.03
N LEU A 560 -7.42 24.16 -7.07
CA LEU A 560 -7.26 22.70 -7.15
C LEU A 560 -5.79 22.28 -7.11
N SER A 561 -4.87 23.22 -6.84
CA SER A 561 -3.44 23.02 -6.97
C SER A 561 -2.71 23.87 -5.95
N SER A 562 -2.23 23.23 -4.89
CA SER A 562 -1.46 23.89 -3.83
C SER A 562 -0.16 24.56 -4.28
N ASP A 563 0.27 24.29 -5.52
CA ASP A 563 1.35 24.95 -6.25
C ASP A 563 0.80 25.25 -7.66
N THR A 564 0.43 26.50 -7.93
CA THR A 564 -0.27 26.89 -9.17
C THR A 564 0.62 26.82 -10.41
N ASP A 565 1.93 27.00 -10.26
CA ASP A 565 2.87 27.07 -11.39
C ASP A 565 3.85 25.90 -11.52
N GLU A 566 3.74 24.94 -10.61
CA GLU A 566 4.43 23.65 -10.55
C GLU A 566 5.95 23.78 -10.39
N ASP A 567 6.42 24.77 -9.62
CA ASP A 567 7.85 25.00 -9.37
C ASP A 567 8.38 24.46 -8.04
N GLY A 568 7.49 23.89 -7.22
CA GLY A 568 7.78 23.25 -5.94
C GLY A 568 7.61 24.15 -4.73
N LEU A 569 7.15 25.39 -4.90
CA LEU A 569 6.71 26.28 -3.85
C LEU A 569 5.18 26.31 -3.81
N SER A 570 4.59 26.28 -2.61
CA SER A 570 3.13 26.37 -2.48
C SER A 570 2.65 27.81 -2.58
N ASP A 571 1.43 28.03 -3.06
CA ASP A 571 0.92 29.38 -3.30
C ASP A 571 0.87 30.21 -2.00
N ASP A 572 0.47 29.58 -0.89
CA ASP A 572 0.50 30.20 0.44
C ASP A 572 1.90 30.71 0.84
N TYR A 573 2.94 29.94 0.50
CA TYR A 573 4.33 30.24 0.80
C TYR A 573 4.81 31.41 -0.05
N GLU A 574 4.49 31.42 -1.33
CA GLU A 574 4.86 32.51 -2.22
C GLU A 574 4.14 33.81 -1.88
N ILE A 575 2.88 33.73 -1.44
CA ILE A 575 2.13 34.89 -0.95
C ILE A 575 2.71 35.42 0.37
N LEU A 576 3.21 34.54 1.24
CA LEU A 576 3.89 34.93 2.47
C LEU A 576 5.13 35.79 2.16
N TYR A 577 5.88 35.46 1.11
CA TYR A 577 7.06 36.18 0.65
C TYR A 577 6.78 37.01 -0.60
N TYR A 578 6.39 38.28 -0.42
CA TYR A 578 5.95 39.24 -1.44
C TYR A 578 6.78 39.40 -2.75
N PHE A 579 7.95 38.79 -2.86
CA PHE A 579 8.82 38.79 -4.04
C PHE A 579 8.78 37.49 -4.85
N LEU A 580 8.16 36.44 -4.32
CA LEU A 580 7.73 35.25 -5.03
C LEU A 580 6.35 35.52 -5.66
N ASP A 581 6.04 34.83 -6.74
CA ASP A 581 4.82 35.01 -7.52
C ASP A 581 4.28 33.64 -7.90
N PRO A 582 3.13 33.21 -7.34
CA PRO A 582 2.57 31.85 -7.51
C PRO A 582 2.07 31.53 -8.92
N ASN A 583 2.49 32.31 -9.91
CA ASN A 583 2.17 32.16 -11.31
C ASN A 583 3.43 32.30 -12.18
N ASN A 584 4.62 32.31 -11.58
CA ASN A 584 5.91 32.46 -12.22
C ASN A 584 6.92 31.38 -11.75
N PRO A 585 7.04 30.26 -12.50
CA PRO A 585 7.80 29.09 -12.05
C PRO A 585 9.33 29.24 -12.12
N ASN A 586 9.80 30.47 -12.32
CA ASN A 586 11.23 30.79 -12.44
C ASN A 586 11.76 31.52 -11.21
N ASP A 587 10.93 31.92 -10.25
CA ASP A 587 11.42 32.52 -9.02
C ASP A 587 11.74 31.49 -7.92
N ALA A 588 11.22 30.27 -7.93
CA ALA A 588 11.77 29.18 -7.11
C ALA A 588 13.28 28.98 -7.27
N LEU A 589 13.78 29.09 -8.50
CA LEU A 589 15.20 28.92 -8.82
C LEU A 589 16.03 30.20 -8.66
N GLN A 590 15.41 31.31 -8.27
CA GLN A 590 16.13 32.54 -7.94
C GLN A 590 16.70 32.46 -6.53
N ASP A 591 17.71 33.29 -6.29
CA ASP A 591 18.40 33.45 -5.02
C ASP A 591 18.21 34.93 -4.67
N TYR A 592 17.24 35.19 -3.78
CA TYR A 592 16.75 36.55 -3.55
C TYR A 592 17.67 37.36 -2.61
N ASP A 593 18.25 36.72 -1.61
CA ASP A 593 19.11 37.36 -0.62
C ASP A 593 20.63 37.27 -0.93
N GLU A 594 20.97 36.59 -2.03
CA GLU A 594 22.31 36.46 -2.62
C GLU A 594 23.30 35.63 -1.78
N ASP A 595 22.82 34.60 -1.08
CA ASP A 595 23.64 33.70 -0.24
C ASP A 595 24.07 32.39 -0.97
N ASN A 596 23.63 32.21 -2.21
CA ASN A 596 23.79 31.03 -3.08
C ASN A 596 22.85 29.84 -2.77
N LEU A 597 21.85 29.99 -1.92
CA LEU A 597 20.71 29.10 -1.78
C LEU A 597 19.57 29.63 -2.67
N SER A 598 18.82 28.73 -3.32
CA SER A 598 17.65 29.17 -4.11
C SER A 598 16.41 29.21 -3.24
N ASN A 599 15.39 29.99 -3.58
CA ASN A 599 14.14 30.09 -2.84
C ASN A 599 13.51 28.70 -2.56
N LEU A 600 13.60 27.78 -3.54
CA LEU A 600 13.17 26.39 -3.38
C LEU A 600 14.06 25.57 -2.43
N ASP A 601 15.37 25.76 -2.50
CA ASP A 601 16.30 25.13 -1.56
C ASP A 601 16.02 25.65 -0.13
N GLU A 602 15.79 26.96 0.03
CA GLU A 602 15.50 27.59 1.32
C GLU A 602 14.23 27.03 1.94
N ARG A 603 13.17 26.87 1.14
CA ARG A 603 11.94 26.16 1.57
C ARG A 603 12.26 24.75 2.06
N SER A 604 13.09 24.01 1.33
CA SER A 604 13.45 22.63 1.66
C SER A 604 14.28 22.52 2.95
N TRP A 605 15.13 23.51 3.23
CA TRP A 605 15.97 23.58 4.42
C TRP A 605 15.33 24.35 5.59
N GLY A 606 14.16 24.95 5.38
CA GLY A 606 13.45 25.75 6.37
C GLY A 606 14.07 27.12 6.65
N CYS A 607 14.93 27.60 5.75
CA CYS A 607 15.58 28.91 5.80
C CYS A 607 14.60 30.02 5.35
N GLU A 608 14.93 31.27 5.65
CA GLU A 608 14.14 32.46 5.28
C GLU A 608 14.63 33.07 3.96
N PRO A 609 13.86 33.02 2.84
CA PRO A 609 14.32 33.49 1.52
C PRO A 609 14.68 34.97 1.37
N ASP A 610 14.48 35.77 2.42
CA ASP A 610 14.89 37.17 2.48
C ASP A 610 15.95 37.46 3.55
N ASN A 611 16.54 36.42 4.14
CA ASN A 611 17.53 36.52 5.18
C ASN A 611 18.67 35.50 4.99
N PRO A 612 19.87 35.96 4.59
CA PRO A 612 20.97 35.08 4.16
C PRO A 612 21.69 34.37 5.32
N ASP A 613 21.15 34.45 6.54
CA ASP A 613 21.69 33.93 7.81
C ASP A 613 20.47 33.76 8.75
N THR A 614 19.74 32.66 8.57
CA THR A 614 18.43 32.44 9.20
C THR A 614 18.53 32.40 10.73
N ASP A 615 19.58 31.78 11.27
CA ASP A 615 19.75 31.66 12.72
C ASP A 615 20.54 32.80 13.38
N GLY A 616 21.16 33.66 12.57
CA GLY A 616 21.84 34.89 12.97
C GLY A 616 23.20 34.65 13.63
N ASP A 617 23.89 33.56 13.30
CA ASP A 617 25.15 33.16 13.91
C ASP A 617 26.41 33.58 13.14
N THR A 618 26.22 34.27 12.00
CA THR A 618 27.22 34.81 11.07
C THR A 618 27.70 33.89 9.95
N LEU A 619 27.30 32.62 9.93
CA LEU A 619 27.41 31.77 8.75
C LEU A 619 26.21 32.03 7.82
N LEU A 620 26.42 31.88 6.51
CA LEU A 620 25.33 32.06 5.53
C LEU A 620 24.65 30.72 5.26
N ASP A 621 23.33 30.70 5.15
CA ASP A 621 22.57 29.46 5.02
C ASP A 621 23.05 28.63 3.80
N GLY A 622 23.27 29.30 2.67
CA GLY A 622 23.79 28.70 1.45
C GLY A 622 25.20 28.11 1.59
N ASP A 623 26.08 28.74 2.38
CA ASP A 623 27.43 28.22 2.65
C ASP A 623 27.35 27.00 3.60
N GLU A 624 26.51 27.06 4.62
CA GLU A 624 26.29 25.94 5.54
C GLU A 624 25.73 24.72 4.83
N VAL A 625 24.74 24.90 3.95
CA VAL A 625 24.13 23.80 3.18
C VAL A 625 25.06 23.27 2.09
N LYS A 626 25.65 24.14 1.26
CA LYS A 626 26.33 23.72 0.02
C LYS A 626 27.82 23.50 0.18
N ARG A 627 28.47 24.11 1.17
CA ARG A 627 29.92 24.07 1.33
C ARG A 627 30.39 23.33 2.58
N TYR A 628 29.74 23.56 3.72
CA TYR A 628 30.23 23.11 5.02
C TYR A 628 29.40 21.97 5.65
N PHE A 629 28.22 21.69 5.10
CA PHE A 629 27.30 20.65 5.57
C PHE A 629 26.92 20.77 7.06
N THR A 630 26.83 22.01 7.57
CA THR A 630 26.35 22.37 8.91
C THR A 630 24.85 22.69 8.87
N ASN A 631 24.25 23.09 10.00
CA ASN A 631 22.80 23.27 10.11
C ASN A 631 22.42 24.76 10.13
N PRO A 632 21.80 25.31 9.06
CA PRO A 632 21.50 26.74 8.93
C PRO A 632 20.41 27.27 9.88
N LEU A 633 19.77 26.38 10.65
CA LEU A 633 18.73 26.74 11.61
C LEU A 633 19.21 26.71 13.06
N MET A 634 20.51 26.50 13.29
CA MET A 634 21.07 26.29 14.61
C MET A 634 22.35 27.10 14.83
N SER A 635 22.22 28.18 15.60
CA SER A 635 23.35 29.06 15.95
C SER A 635 24.50 28.30 16.65
N ASP A 636 25.44 27.82 15.85
CA ASP A 636 26.53 26.92 16.21
C ASP A 636 27.89 27.33 15.61
N ALA A 637 27.99 28.52 15.00
CA ALA A 637 29.23 29.14 14.54
C ALA A 637 30.38 29.13 15.56
N GLU A 638 30.11 29.27 16.87
CA GLU A 638 31.13 29.20 17.94
C GLU A 638 31.39 27.76 18.46
N ALA A 639 30.69 26.75 17.94
CA ALA A 639 30.93 25.35 18.24
C ALA A 639 32.14 24.82 17.46
N ASP A 640 32.60 23.64 17.87
CA ASP A 640 33.73 22.89 17.31
C ASP A 640 33.13 21.53 16.96
N TYR A 641 32.58 21.45 15.74
CA TYR A 641 31.66 20.37 15.35
C TYR A 641 32.39 19.03 15.20
N ASP A 642 33.58 19.03 14.61
CA ASP A 642 34.42 17.85 14.42
C ASP A 642 35.38 17.55 15.60
N GLY A 643 35.58 18.52 16.50
CA GLY A 643 36.36 18.37 17.71
C GLY A 643 37.87 18.54 17.53
N ASP A 644 38.31 19.19 16.46
CA ASP A 644 39.73 19.38 16.12
C ASP A 644 40.38 20.58 16.86
N GLY A 645 39.53 21.45 17.44
CA GLY A 645 39.92 22.59 18.25
C GLY A 645 39.86 23.96 17.54
N LEU A 646 39.35 24.02 16.31
CA LEU A 646 38.86 25.24 15.66
C LEU A 646 37.34 25.36 15.86
N THR A 647 36.81 26.58 15.83
CA THR A 647 35.35 26.76 15.77
C THR A 647 34.87 26.77 14.33
N ASN A 648 33.62 26.38 14.07
CA ASN A 648 33.00 26.39 12.75
C ASN A 648 33.27 27.72 12.00
N VAL A 649 33.06 28.87 12.66
CA VAL A 649 33.33 30.19 12.05
C VAL A 649 34.82 30.47 11.79
N GLU A 650 35.73 29.93 12.60
CA GLU A 650 37.17 30.08 12.36
C GLU A 650 37.59 29.26 11.13
N GLU A 651 37.03 28.06 10.98
CA GLU A 651 37.27 27.19 9.83
C GLU A 651 36.74 27.81 8.55
N VAL A 652 35.51 28.32 8.58
CA VAL A 652 34.86 28.99 7.43
C VAL A 652 35.55 30.31 7.05
N ASP A 653 35.64 31.28 7.98
CA ASP A 653 36.06 32.66 7.67
C ASP A 653 37.57 32.85 7.56
N ILE A 654 38.35 32.03 8.27
CA ILE A 654 39.79 32.26 8.44
C ILE A 654 40.61 31.21 7.67
N HIS A 655 40.20 29.95 7.75
CA HIS A 655 40.99 28.83 7.26
C HIS A 655 40.49 28.26 5.93
N GLU A 656 39.24 28.54 5.56
CA GLU A 656 38.53 27.98 4.42
C GLU A 656 38.49 26.43 4.44
N SER A 657 38.60 25.81 5.62
CA SER A 657 38.52 24.36 5.88
C SER A 657 37.07 23.90 6.09
N ASP A 658 36.83 22.58 6.18
CA ASP A 658 35.51 21.94 6.34
C ASP A 658 35.21 21.68 7.84
N PRO A 659 34.29 22.44 8.48
CA PRO A 659 33.94 22.30 9.90
C PRO A 659 33.42 20.92 10.33
N SER A 660 33.01 20.10 9.35
CA SER A 660 32.50 18.75 9.58
C SER A 660 33.60 17.67 9.52
N ASN A 661 34.82 18.05 9.14
CA ASN A 661 35.90 17.12 8.86
C ASN A 661 37.21 17.57 9.51
N PRO A 662 37.70 16.83 10.52
CA PRO A 662 38.86 17.26 11.29
C PRO A 662 40.18 17.26 10.52
N ASP A 663 40.21 16.78 9.27
CA ASP A 663 41.37 16.70 8.36
C ASP A 663 40.89 17.02 6.92
N SER A 664 40.81 18.30 6.59
CA SER A 664 40.13 18.80 5.37
C SER A 664 40.81 18.37 4.07
N ASP A 665 42.13 18.31 4.03
CA ASP A 665 42.89 17.91 2.84
C ASP A 665 43.25 16.42 2.80
N GLY A 666 43.02 15.70 3.90
CA GLY A 666 43.17 14.25 4.01
C GLY A 666 44.63 13.78 4.06
N ASP A 667 45.57 14.64 4.45
CA ASP A 667 46.99 14.31 4.55
C ASP A 667 47.37 13.59 5.86
N GLY A 668 46.43 13.55 6.82
CA GLY A 668 46.55 12.88 8.10
C GLY A 668 46.94 13.78 9.28
N TYR A 669 46.85 15.11 9.13
CA TYR A 669 47.01 16.08 10.21
C TYR A 669 45.73 16.88 10.45
N ASP A 670 45.25 16.90 11.69
CA ASP A 670 44.01 17.63 11.99
C ASP A 670 44.14 19.15 11.73
N ASP A 671 43.12 19.83 11.21
CA ASP A 671 43.19 21.23 10.74
C ASP A 671 43.62 22.19 11.87
N GLY A 672 43.09 22.00 13.07
CA GLY A 672 43.48 22.75 14.28
C GLY A 672 44.96 22.56 14.65
N MET A 673 45.52 21.38 14.39
CA MET A 673 46.96 21.12 14.58
C MET A 673 47.80 21.87 13.54
N GLU A 674 47.30 21.92 12.32
CA GLU A 674 47.94 22.60 11.19
C GLU A 674 48.04 24.09 11.44
N VAL A 675 46.91 24.70 11.81
CA VAL A 675 46.79 26.11 12.17
C VAL A 675 47.69 26.45 13.37
N GLU A 676 47.73 25.62 14.43
CA GLU A 676 48.61 25.86 15.60
C GLU A 676 50.11 25.86 15.20
N ASN A 677 50.48 25.03 14.23
CA ASN A 677 51.85 24.87 13.77
C ASN A 677 52.22 25.78 12.58
N GLY A 678 51.23 26.44 11.97
CA GLY A 678 51.38 27.39 10.87
C GLY A 678 51.53 26.71 9.50
N SER A 679 50.96 25.53 9.33
CA SER A 679 50.64 24.91 8.04
C SER A 679 49.28 25.37 7.50
N ASP A 680 48.90 24.91 6.32
CA ASP A 680 47.68 25.28 5.60
C ASP A 680 46.76 24.05 5.55
N PRO A 681 45.61 24.05 6.23
CA PRO A 681 44.72 22.88 6.38
C PRO A 681 44.05 22.41 5.07
N ASN A 682 44.27 23.14 3.96
CA ASN A 682 43.68 22.86 2.67
C ASN A 682 44.72 22.51 1.58
N ASP A 683 45.98 22.20 1.95
CA ASP A 683 47.04 21.81 1.02
C ASP A 683 47.83 20.61 1.56
N GLU A 684 47.56 19.42 1.00
CA GLU A 684 48.17 18.13 1.36
C GLU A 684 49.73 18.12 1.34
N ASN A 685 50.36 19.16 0.79
CA ASN A 685 51.81 19.33 0.76
C ASN A 685 52.36 20.26 1.86
N SER A 686 51.49 20.89 2.63
CA SER A 686 51.77 21.92 3.63
C SER A 686 51.78 21.32 5.03
N ILE A 687 52.69 20.39 5.33
CA ILE A 687 52.64 19.66 6.62
C ILE A 687 53.17 20.46 7.85
N PRO A 688 52.67 20.18 9.08
CA PRO A 688 53.11 20.83 10.31
C PRO A 688 54.59 20.58 10.62
N THR A 689 55.37 21.65 10.87
CA THR A 689 56.77 21.50 11.31
C THR A 689 56.92 21.67 12.82
N ASP A 690 57.15 20.54 13.50
CA ASP A 690 57.22 20.43 14.95
C ASP A 690 58.21 21.44 15.61
N LYS A 691 57.64 22.48 16.25
CA LYS A 691 58.39 23.51 17.01
C LYS A 691 59.14 22.93 18.22
N SER A 692 58.93 21.66 18.58
CA SER A 692 59.66 20.99 19.67
C SER A 692 61.15 20.72 19.35
N SER A 693 61.53 20.80 18.08
CA SER A 693 62.91 20.57 17.63
C SER A 693 63.90 21.71 17.96
N PHE A 694 63.43 22.90 18.36
CA PHE A 694 64.30 24.02 18.78
C PHE A 694 64.70 24.01 20.26
N TYR A 695 63.88 23.44 21.16
CA TYR A 695 64.23 23.36 22.58
C TYR A 695 65.28 22.28 22.89
N LEU A 696 65.40 21.26 22.04
CA LEU A 696 66.44 20.22 22.18
C LEU A 696 67.84 20.73 21.77
N LEU A 697 67.92 21.68 20.83
CA LEU A 697 69.19 22.31 20.42
C LEU A 697 69.71 23.34 21.43
N GLY A 698 68.83 23.99 22.20
CA GLY A 698 69.21 24.91 23.28
C GLY A 698 69.84 24.23 24.50
N LEU A 699 69.48 22.98 24.78
CA LEU A 699 70.05 22.19 25.88
C LEU A 699 71.37 21.48 25.52
N ILE A 700 71.65 21.25 24.23
CA ILE A 700 72.88 20.59 23.77
C ILE A 700 74.08 21.57 23.70
N ILE A 701 73.87 22.88 23.65
CA ILE A 701 74.97 23.87 23.59
C ILE A 701 75.45 24.35 24.98
N VAL A 702 74.66 24.19 26.05
CA VAL A 702 75.05 24.68 27.41
C VAL A 702 75.80 23.63 28.25
N VAL A 703 75.74 22.34 27.91
CA VAL A 703 76.35 21.27 28.72
C VAL A 703 77.85 21.01 28.47
N PRO A 704 78.51 21.40 27.35
CA PRO A 704 79.98 21.26 27.25
C PRO A 704 80.80 22.43 27.80
N LEU A 705 80.19 23.57 28.17
CA LEU A 705 80.96 24.74 28.66
C LEU A 705 81.23 24.73 30.17
N LEU A 706 80.46 23.97 30.97
CA LEU A 706 80.73 23.75 32.40
C LEU A 706 81.72 22.59 32.68
N GLY A 707 81.95 21.71 31.70
CA GLY A 707 82.91 20.58 31.82
C GLY A 707 84.38 20.97 31.64
N SER A 708 84.68 22.13 31.03
CA SER A 708 86.06 22.59 30.77
C SER A 708 86.69 23.39 31.93
N PHE A 709 85.88 23.91 32.87
CA PHE A 709 86.40 24.63 34.04
C PHE A 709 86.80 23.73 35.22
N TYR A 710 86.38 22.46 35.26
CA TYR A 710 86.67 21.56 36.40
C TYR A 710 87.89 20.64 36.23
N ARG A 711 88.66 20.77 35.13
CA ARG A 711 89.89 19.99 34.88
C ARG A 711 91.17 20.83 34.85
N LYS A 712 91.22 21.94 35.60
CA LYS A 712 92.43 22.77 35.79
C LYS A 712 92.70 23.25 37.23
N GLN A 713 92.23 22.52 38.25
CA GLN A 713 92.66 22.69 39.65
C GLN A 713 92.99 21.35 40.34
N LYS A 714 93.86 20.55 39.70
CA LYS A 714 94.75 19.60 40.39
C LYS A 714 96.10 19.57 39.68
N ARG A 715 96.83 20.66 39.86
CA ARG A 715 98.29 20.66 40.08
C ARG A 715 98.59 21.66 41.18
#